data_AF-A0A401GYI9-F1
#
_entry.id   AF-A0A401GYI9-F1
#
_cell.length_a   1.000
_cell.length_b   1.000
_cell.length_c   1.000
_cell.angle_alpha   90.00
_cell.angle_beta   90.00
_cell.angle_gamma   90.00
#
_symmetry.space_group_name_H-M   'P 1'
#
loop_
_entity.id
_entity.type
_entity.pdbx_description
1 polymer ?
#
loop_
_entity_poly.entity_id
_entity_poly.type
_entity_poly.pdbx_seq_one_letter_code
_entity_poly.pdbx_strand_id
1 'polypeptide(L)'
;MPPVWLARWKTRGSMELRHYQVPLAVKEYVVNQIKQVLREKGVKHWSKWVREDLRNSTNDVRSNRKRQLVETYPGLLPGHYRTALESEAWLPIYILTATIPHSDLKDTPFDTNLELCIVTWRHQSGLVGITFYNNHLPETTHPSHFIVDGATTELSNKLHPDSGGVGFIHATQFLQEELDRHLTELEKTEKPHIEAENTGICFRIGHQLGMLNWCKNEGVANQLGAKVESLVPSSLEGILASGDTDSSKGRRIHENRVVITYNRRFALGLSVKATGVDKATEPSHEIPLIKADEVVITILGLPSKLTPEHIFSGVFGVMRQPRTWKIQNWTPHSPTIHFFKPSEVSPSLSRTPDFHEPPFYHRDQLILSGPPLNKLGINYVGDLLLTGDRTIVITAGPLFDEYKRHLSAAVDLAFRTMPELAVELAVDILTDHGNHDGTISRVLTPADTEGKDAYRRAFTAAWRRLDPSLSDDEQLFPVSGAEAALVQELGKTGRPVHPHVKTILARSGAYPDIRLHAESLLLQARSCSIYVPGVDRLRRALATLLPGVTENQLAVRQFNHSQPTIVWDMVTEVFVMGVPAPCENHGDGGCVCWVGPYLADAVASWENRNAGAEMLSKAAMYRVYLNSMEGVHTDDMQEPSNSKNEEVNGNTSPPPQPAVNDEDEDDNELGYITVVSHATTPMQATLRAYGTPRSISPRRVLLTPASPDRRTSSVPALVAAATSSQSPRRTPALEAPPPKTNDTGSTSHHPPTEDNCDTIEDLWQDMKERIEKFTHARLDKERRSAQEKENAVIEQVTHLQAVSDTHERERREHLQALETKGKELMECDLLLQRKDETIRDRDARIAQQKQSLKSQARRIRKLEDNVNKLENRERVRAQKLQTELESMKRRISVAFSEHEEEEYEEKDPPEEPPSKKLRSD
;
A
#
# COMPACT_ATOMS: atom_id res chain seq x y z
N MET A 1 44.71 20.73 17.88
CA MET A 1 43.25 20.51 17.96
C MET A 1 42.90 19.27 17.15
N PRO A 2 41.91 18.45 17.56
CA PRO A 2 41.37 17.39 16.70
C PRO A 2 40.90 17.99 15.36
N PRO A 3 40.89 17.21 14.27
CA PRO A 3 40.39 17.71 13.00
C PRO A 3 38.88 17.93 13.17
N VAL A 4 38.48 19.20 13.16
CA VAL A 4 37.08 19.60 13.15
C VAL A 4 36.71 19.82 11.70
N TRP A 5 35.77 19.01 11.20
CA TRP A 5 35.23 19.16 9.87
C TRP A 5 33.88 19.88 9.94
N LEU A 6 33.66 20.83 9.03
CA LEU A 6 32.40 21.54 8.88
C LEU A 6 31.75 21.16 7.55
N ALA A 7 30.69 20.35 7.62
CA ALA A 7 29.82 20.07 6.48
C ALA A 7 28.78 21.18 6.35
N ARG A 8 28.39 21.57 5.13
CA ARG A 8 27.30 22.54 4.87
C ARG A 8 26.34 21.94 3.85
N TRP A 9 25.04 22.15 4.06
CA TRP A 9 24.06 21.28 3.40
C TRP A 9 22.88 21.98 2.73
N LYS A 10 21.94 22.52 3.52
CA LYS A 10 20.65 23.01 3.02
C LYS A 10 20.31 24.36 3.60
N THR A 11 19.68 25.20 2.79
CA THR A 11 19.14 26.50 3.21
C THR A 11 17.88 26.30 4.02
N ARG A 12 17.71 27.14 5.06
CA ARG A 12 16.50 27.16 5.90
C ARG A 12 15.23 27.35 5.07
N GLY A 13 14.16 26.65 5.42
CA GLY A 13 12.82 26.81 4.83
C GLY A 13 12.68 26.21 3.43
N SER A 14 13.35 25.08 3.16
CA SER A 14 13.24 24.41 1.86
C SER A 14 11.79 24.03 1.53
N MET A 15 11.45 24.13 0.25
CA MET A 15 10.15 23.71 -0.30
C MET A 15 9.85 22.24 -0.02
N GLU A 16 10.88 21.40 -0.01
CA GLU A 16 10.79 19.95 0.23
C GLU A 16 10.27 19.64 1.65
N LEU A 17 10.48 20.57 2.60
CA LEU A 17 10.07 20.41 3.99
C LEU A 17 8.64 20.89 4.28
N ARG A 18 7.93 21.46 3.30
CA ARG A 18 6.58 22.02 3.51
C ARG A 18 5.58 21.01 4.06
N HIS A 19 5.75 19.74 3.72
CA HIS A 19 4.87 18.65 4.16
C HIS A 19 5.42 17.89 5.37
N TYR A 20 6.65 18.20 5.82
CA TYR A 20 7.23 17.54 6.98
C TYR A 20 6.55 17.99 8.28
N GLN A 21 6.48 17.03 9.18
CA GLN A 21 5.99 17.15 10.55
C GLN A 21 6.87 16.26 11.42
N VAL A 22 6.85 16.48 12.75
CA VAL A 22 7.63 15.67 13.70
C VAL A 22 7.43 14.16 13.49
N PRO A 23 6.20 13.64 13.28
CA PRO A 23 6.00 12.20 13.10
C PRO A 23 6.65 11.64 11.83
N LEU A 24 6.69 12.43 10.76
CA LEU A 24 7.30 12.04 9.49
C LEU A 24 8.82 12.09 9.58
N ALA A 25 9.36 13.11 10.24
CA ALA A 25 10.80 13.20 10.47
C ALA A 25 11.28 12.03 11.34
N VAL A 26 10.59 11.75 12.45
CA VAL A 26 10.89 10.62 13.35
C VAL A 26 10.74 9.28 12.63
N LYS A 27 9.71 9.13 11.77
CA LYS A 27 9.55 7.95 10.90
C LYS A 27 10.82 7.65 10.11
N GLU A 28 11.48 8.64 9.50
CA GLU A 28 12.69 8.42 8.71
C GLU A 28 13.85 7.83 9.55
N TYR A 29 14.03 8.28 10.79
CA TYR A 29 15.02 7.68 11.70
C TYR A 29 14.69 6.22 12.05
N VAL A 30 13.42 5.94 12.39
CA VAL A 30 12.96 4.59 12.70
C VAL A 30 13.08 3.68 11.49
N VAL A 31 12.71 4.16 10.30
CA VAL A 31 12.77 3.40 9.05
C VAL A 31 14.21 3.05 8.70
N ASN A 32 15.18 3.91 8.95
CA ASN A 32 16.59 3.57 8.74
C ASN A 32 17.05 2.42 9.65
N GLN A 33 16.61 2.39 10.91
CA GLN A 33 16.87 1.24 11.79
C GLN A 33 16.14 -0.03 11.30
N ILE A 34 14.89 0.09 10.85
CA ILE A 34 14.13 -1.05 10.30
C ILE A 34 14.82 -1.60 9.04
N LYS A 35 15.23 -0.75 8.10
CA LYS A 35 15.93 -1.16 6.87
C LYS A 35 17.16 -2.00 7.18
N GLN A 36 17.91 -1.62 8.20
CA GLN A 36 19.05 -2.39 8.65
C GLN A 36 18.65 -3.78 9.14
N VAL A 37 17.60 -3.90 9.95
CA VAL A 37 17.06 -5.21 10.36
C VAL A 37 16.61 -6.03 9.14
N LEU A 38 15.91 -5.41 8.19
CA LEU A 38 15.44 -6.08 6.96
C LEU A 38 16.60 -6.64 6.15
N ARG A 39 17.66 -5.83 5.98
CA ARG A 39 18.90 -6.19 5.28
C ARG A 39 19.59 -7.37 5.98
N GLU A 40 19.89 -7.25 7.26
CA GLU A 40 20.68 -8.27 7.96
C GLU A 40 19.91 -9.57 8.19
N LYS A 41 18.58 -9.53 8.39
CA LYS A 41 17.75 -10.74 8.48
C LYS A 41 17.41 -11.36 7.11
N GLY A 42 17.55 -10.60 6.02
CA GLY A 42 17.08 -11.00 4.69
C GLY A 42 15.57 -11.23 4.64
N VAL A 43 14.77 -10.31 5.18
CA VAL A 43 13.30 -10.36 5.20
C VAL A 43 12.67 -9.10 4.59
N LYS A 44 11.47 -9.20 4.03
CA LYS A 44 10.78 -8.07 3.38
C LYS A 44 10.10 -7.09 4.35
N HIS A 45 9.80 -7.53 5.56
CA HIS A 45 9.05 -6.77 6.56
C HIS A 45 9.44 -7.17 7.98
N TRP A 46 9.48 -6.20 8.90
CA TRP A 46 9.76 -6.38 10.31
C TRP A 46 9.06 -5.28 11.13
N SER A 47 8.46 -5.69 12.26
CA SER A 47 7.60 -4.83 13.08
C SER A 47 7.57 -5.23 14.56
N LYS A 48 8.57 -5.99 15.00
CA LYS A 48 8.63 -6.57 16.35
C LYS A 48 9.33 -5.61 17.31
N TRP A 49 8.58 -4.66 17.85
CA TRP A 49 9.05 -3.73 18.89
C TRP A 49 8.54 -4.14 20.28
N VAL A 50 9.42 -4.07 21.28
CA VAL A 50 9.04 -4.09 22.69
C VAL A 50 8.84 -2.65 23.14
N ARG A 51 7.71 -2.36 23.80
CA ARG A 51 7.27 -1.01 24.16
C ARG A 51 7.12 -0.90 25.66
N GLU A 52 7.60 0.19 26.23
CA GLU A 52 7.47 0.49 27.66
C GLU A 52 7.02 1.95 27.80
N ASP A 53 5.83 2.16 28.38
CA ASP A 53 5.25 3.49 28.60
C ASP A 53 5.32 3.85 30.08
N LEU A 54 6.09 4.89 30.39
CA LEU A 54 6.40 5.32 31.75
C LEU A 54 5.74 6.65 32.10
N ARG A 55 4.83 7.17 31.27
CA ARG A 55 4.16 8.46 31.50
C ARG A 55 3.36 8.48 32.81
N ASN A 56 2.80 7.34 33.19
CA ASN A 56 2.03 7.17 34.42
C ASN A 56 2.89 6.67 35.61
N SER A 57 4.21 6.51 35.42
CA SER A 57 5.13 6.04 36.45
C SER A 57 5.72 7.19 37.27
N THR A 58 6.09 6.89 38.52
CA THR A 58 6.76 7.85 39.41
C THR A 58 8.15 8.24 38.87
N ASN A 59 8.69 9.37 39.32
CA ASN A 59 10.03 9.82 38.93
C ASN A 59 11.10 8.80 39.35
N ASP A 60 10.99 8.19 40.54
CA ASP A 60 11.94 7.19 41.02
C ASP A 60 12.02 5.96 40.12
N VAL A 61 10.87 5.47 39.64
CA VAL A 61 10.81 4.36 38.68
C VAL A 61 11.50 4.76 37.38
N ARG A 62 11.25 5.98 36.88
CA ARG A 62 11.88 6.49 35.66
C ARG A 62 13.40 6.69 35.81
N SER A 63 13.86 7.16 36.96
CA SER A 63 15.29 7.31 37.29
C SER A 63 16.00 5.96 37.40
N ASN A 64 15.39 4.98 38.05
CA ASN A 64 15.92 3.62 38.12
C ASN A 64 15.96 2.98 36.73
N ARG A 65 14.92 3.18 35.91
CA ARG A 65 14.88 2.66 34.54
C ARG A 65 15.95 3.31 33.66
N LYS A 66 16.17 4.62 33.80
CA LYS A 66 17.27 5.34 33.15
C LYS A 66 18.63 4.71 33.47
N ARG A 67 18.91 4.35 34.73
CA ARG A 67 20.14 3.65 35.12
C ARG A 67 20.28 2.30 34.40
N GLN A 68 19.22 1.50 34.39
CA GLN A 68 19.22 0.21 33.69
C GLN A 68 19.42 0.35 32.17
N LEU A 69 18.87 1.39 31.55
CA LEU A 69 19.08 1.67 30.13
C LEU A 69 20.54 1.96 29.82
N VAL A 70 21.23 2.71 30.69
CA VAL A 70 22.67 2.99 30.54
C VAL A 70 23.51 1.73 30.75
N GLU A 71 23.13 0.89 31.72
CA GLU A 71 23.80 -0.41 31.95
C GLU A 71 23.62 -1.36 30.76
N THR A 72 22.43 -1.39 30.15
CA THR A 72 22.12 -2.24 29.00
C THR A 72 22.71 -1.70 27.69
N TYR A 73 22.69 -0.38 27.51
CA TYR A 73 23.16 0.33 26.33
C TYR A 73 24.18 1.41 26.74
N PRO A 74 25.44 1.04 27.05
CA PRO A 74 26.45 1.97 27.53
C PRO A 74 26.67 3.18 26.62
N GLY A 75 26.50 3.00 25.31
CA GLY A 75 26.60 4.05 24.31
C GLY A 75 25.42 5.00 24.20
N LEU A 76 24.31 4.79 24.91
CA LEU A 76 23.08 5.57 24.75
C LEU A 76 23.22 7.06 25.13
N LEU A 77 23.97 7.37 26.20
CA LEU A 77 24.15 8.73 26.73
C LEU A 77 25.46 9.43 26.34
N PRO A 78 26.61 8.73 26.16
CA PRO A 78 27.87 9.36 25.81
C PRO A 78 27.80 10.27 24.57
N GLY A 79 28.47 11.42 24.64
CA GLY A 79 28.49 12.44 23.59
C GLY A 79 28.19 13.85 24.11
N HIS A 80 27.88 14.78 23.20
CA HIS A 80 27.70 16.19 23.53
C HIS A 80 26.59 16.48 24.54
N TYR A 81 25.52 15.69 24.54
CA TYR A 81 24.39 15.86 25.46
C TYR A 81 24.45 14.95 26.69
N ARG A 82 25.61 14.32 26.96
CA ARG A 82 25.78 13.45 28.13
C ARG A 82 25.37 14.14 29.42
N THR A 83 25.95 15.30 29.72
CA THR A 83 25.70 16.03 30.98
C THR A 83 24.21 16.37 31.13
N ALA A 84 23.58 16.82 30.05
CA ALA A 84 22.16 17.11 30.02
C ALA A 84 21.32 15.85 30.31
N LEU A 85 21.62 14.74 29.63
CA LEU A 85 20.89 13.49 29.83
C LEU A 85 21.25 12.75 31.11
N GLU A 86 22.38 13.01 31.77
CA GLU A 86 22.69 12.44 33.09
C GLU A 86 21.88 13.15 34.20
N SER A 87 21.58 14.43 34.03
CA SER A 87 20.75 15.22 34.95
C SER A 87 19.39 14.55 35.25
N GLU A 88 18.96 14.62 36.50
CA GLU A 88 17.62 14.17 36.95
C GLU A 88 16.48 14.96 36.31
N ALA A 89 16.80 16.07 35.63
CA ALA A 89 15.83 16.87 34.91
C ALA A 89 15.25 16.15 33.68
N TRP A 90 16.02 15.24 33.05
CA TRP A 90 15.59 14.44 31.92
C TRP A 90 15.32 13.00 32.34
N LEU A 91 14.05 12.59 32.21
CA LEU A 91 13.60 11.25 32.57
C LEU A 91 12.93 10.56 31.38
N PRO A 92 13.13 9.24 31.19
CA PRO A 92 12.49 8.50 30.11
C PRO A 92 10.98 8.43 30.37
N ILE A 93 10.18 8.64 29.33
CA ILE A 93 8.72 8.54 29.38
C ILE A 93 8.16 7.46 28.46
N TYR A 94 8.91 7.07 27.43
CA TYR A 94 8.52 6.04 26.48
C TYR A 94 9.76 5.40 25.88
N ILE A 95 9.80 4.08 25.82
CA ILE A 95 10.97 3.32 25.36
C ILE A 95 10.52 2.29 24.33
N LEU A 96 11.25 2.21 23.22
CA LEU A 96 11.14 1.17 22.22
C LEU A 96 12.44 0.40 22.16
N THR A 97 12.37 -0.92 22.27
CA THR A 97 13.55 -1.78 22.14
C THR A 97 13.28 -2.92 21.17
N ALA A 98 14.35 -3.37 20.54
CA ALA A 98 14.38 -4.59 19.75
C ALA A 98 15.76 -5.23 19.83
N THR A 99 15.79 -6.53 20.10
CA THR A 99 17.01 -7.33 20.05
C THR A 99 16.80 -8.44 19.04
N ILE A 100 17.63 -8.47 18.00
CA ILE A 100 17.63 -9.52 17.00
C ILE A 100 18.85 -10.40 17.29
N PRO A 101 18.65 -11.67 17.69
CA PRO A 101 19.75 -12.56 17.97
C PRO A 101 20.69 -12.70 16.76
N HIS A 102 21.99 -12.80 17.00
CA HIS A 102 22.98 -13.00 15.93
C HIS A 102 22.62 -14.22 15.05
N SER A 103 22.09 -15.30 15.65
CA SER A 103 21.63 -16.49 14.94
C SER A 103 20.53 -16.25 13.89
N ASP A 104 19.81 -15.14 13.99
CA ASP A 104 18.74 -14.75 13.07
C ASP A 104 19.23 -13.82 11.94
N LEU A 105 20.48 -13.37 12.00
CA LEU A 105 21.10 -12.48 11.03
C LEU A 105 21.85 -13.34 9.99
N LYS A 106 21.52 -13.17 8.71
CA LYS A 106 22.05 -14.00 7.61
C LYS A 106 23.32 -13.40 7.01
N ASP A 107 23.28 -12.10 6.76
CA ASP A 107 24.29 -11.36 6.00
C ASP A 107 24.85 -10.21 6.85
N THR A 108 25.31 -10.54 8.07
CA THR A 108 25.85 -9.55 9.02
C THR A 108 27.37 -9.73 9.19
N PRO A 109 28.18 -8.65 9.14
CA PRO A 109 29.61 -8.71 9.45
C PRO A 109 29.90 -8.67 10.96
N PHE A 110 28.87 -8.45 11.79
CA PHE A 110 29.01 -8.27 13.24
C PHE A 110 28.83 -9.60 13.97
N ASP A 111 29.59 -9.82 15.04
CA ASP A 111 29.50 -11.02 15.90
C ASP A 111 28.51 -10.86 17.07
N THR A 112 27.82 -9.72 17.14
CA THR A 112 26.86 -9.39 18.18
C THR A 112 25.41 -9.54 17.75
N ASN A 113 24.50 -9.45 18.73
CA ASN A 113 23.08 -9.24 18.45
C ASN A 113 22.87 -7.82 17.92
N LEU A 114 21.94 -7.66 16.98
CA LEU A 114 21.49 -6.33 16.57
C LEU A 114 20.53 -5.78 17.62
N GLU A 115 20.95 -4.71 18.27
CA GLU A 115 20.24 -4.04 19.35
C GLU A 115 19.80 -2.66 18.92
N LEU A 116 18.49 -2.41 19.00
CA LEU A 116 17.88 -1.11 18.74
C LEU A 116 17.22 -0.61 20.01
N CYS A 117 17.46 0.67 20.34
CA CYS A 117 16.82 1.33 21.47
C CYS A 117 16.43 2.75 21.07
N ILE A 118 15.17 3.12 21.29
CA ILE A 118 14.69 4.48 21.10
C ILE A 118 14.06 4.94 22.40
N VAL A 119 14.52 6.07 22.91
CA VAL A 119 14.05 6.63 24.19
C VAL A 119 13.47 8.00 23.94
N THR A 120 12.20 8.20 24.33
CA THR A 120 11.61 9.53 24.46
C THR A 120 11.82 10.01 25.90
N TRP A 121 12.47 11.16 26.02
CA TRP A 121 12.77 11.83 27.26
C TRP A 121 11.79 12.97 27.50
N ARG A 122 11.49 13.25 28.77
CA ARG A 122 10.77 14.45 29.18
C ARG A 122 11.60 15.21 30.20
N HIS A 123 11.80 16.49 29.92
CA HIS A 123 12.41 17.42 30.85
C HIS A 123 11.40 17.86 31.92
N GLN A 124 11.86 18.29 33.09
CA GLN A 124 11.02 18.89 34.13
C GLN A 124 10.25 20.14 33.64
N SER A 125 10.79 20.88 32.67
CA SER A 125 10.08 22.01 32.01
C SER A 125 8.98 21.58 31.03
N GLY A 126 8.86 20.28 30.77
CA GLY A 126 7.94 19.69 29.80
C GLY A 126 8.53 19.44 28.41
N LEU A 127 9.72 19.99 28.10
CA LEU A 127 10.39 19.73 26.81
C LEU A 127 10.55 18.23 26.53
N VAL A 128 10.52 17.88 25.26
CA VAL A 128 10.67 16.50 24.80
C VAL A 128 12.02 16.30 24.15
N GLY A 129 12.62 15.14 24.41
CA GLY A 129 13.85 14.68 23.78
C GLY A 129 13.65 13.29 23.18
N ILE A 130 14.42 12.94 22.17
CA ILE A 130 14.38 11.62 21.54
C ILE A 130 15.81 11.17 21.27
N THR A 131 16.16 9.97 21.73
CA THR A 131 17.44 9.32 21.42
C THR A 131 17.17 8.04 20.64
N PHE A 132 17.94 7.83 19.57
CA PHE A 132 17.98 6.60 18.77
C PHE A 132 19.34 5.94 18.93
N TYR A 133 19.38 4.65 19.24
CA TYR A 133 20.59 3.84 19.40
C TYR A 133 20.51 2.58 18.52
N ASN A 134 21.64 2.21 17.92
CA ASN A 134 21.86 1.00 17.15
C ASN A 134 23.35 0.60 17.21
N ASN A 135 23.69 -0.68 17.26
CA ASN A 135 25.06 -1.18 17.43
C ASN A 135 25.68 -1.87 16.19
N HIS A 136 25.04 -1.90 15.01
CA HIS A 136 25.55 -2.64 13.84
C HIS A 136 25.89 -1.72 12.65
N LEU A 137 26.48 -0.55 12.90
CA LEU A 137 26.87 0.34 11.79
C LEU A 137 28.20 -0.10 11.16
N PRO A 138 28.31 -0.24 9.82
CA PRO A 138 29.57 -0.67 9.19
C PRO A 138 30.73 0.27 9.54
N GLU A 139 31.93 -0.27 9.74
CA GLU A 139 33.12 0.53 10.09
C GLU A 139 33.50 1.58 9.03
N THR A 140 33.12 1.33 7.77
CA THR A 140 33.28 2.28 6.66
C THR A 140 32.35 3.48 6.77
N THR A 141 31.41 3.48 7.73
CA THR A 141 30.44 4.53 7.88
C THR A 141 31.07 5.76 8.53
N HIS A 142 30.93 6.89 7.83
CA HIS A 142 31.35 8.19 8.34
C HIS A 142 30.15 9.12 8.52
N PRO A 143 30.24 10.12 9.42
CA PRO A 143 29.26 11.19 9.54
C PRO A 143 28.90 11.85 8.21
N SER A 144 29.85 11.96 7.28
CA SER A 144 29.59 12.47 5.93
C SER A 144 28.51 11.67 5.20
N HIS A 145 28.37 10.36 5.45
CA HIS A 145 27.32 9.53 4.86
C HIS A 145 25.90 9.88 5.34
N PHE A 146 25.77 10.64 6.43
CA PHE A 146 24.49 11.08 6.97
C PHE A 146 24.19 12.56 6.67
N ILE A 147 25.20 13.32 6.20
CA ILE A 147 25.14 14.79 6.11
C ILE A 147 25.38 15.29 4.67
N VAL A 148 25.91 14.45 3.77
CA VAL A 148 26.16 14.79 2.36
C VAL A 148 25.05 14.21 1.50
N ASP A 149 24.41 15.05 0.68
CA ASP A 149 23.39 14.62 -0.29
C ASP A 149 23.90 13.49 -1.19
N GLY A 150 23.13 12.41 -1.29
CA GLY A 150 23.45 11.25 -2.13
C GLY A 150 24.51 10.31 -1.54
N ALA A 151 25.13 10.65 -0.41
CA ALA A 151 25.97 9.70 0.31
C ALA A 151 25.10 8.66 1.01
N THR A 152 25.51 7.40 0.96
CA THR A 152 24.78 6.27 1.56
C THR A 152 25.72 5.42 2.39
N THR A 153 25.19 4.90 3.50
CA THR A 153 25.87 3.92 4.35
C THR A 153 25.71 2.49 3.82
N GLU A 154 24.99 2.31 2.71
CA GLU A 154 24.61 0.99 2.22
C GLU A 154 25.62 0.41 1.21
N LEU A 155 26.16 -0.76 1.56
CA LEU A 155 26.74 -1.70 0.60
C LEU A 155 25.61 -2.22 -0.29
N SER A 156 25.73 -2.03 -1.62
CA SER A 156 24.70 -2.28 -2.64
C SER A 156 23.81 -3.51 -2.37
N ASN A 157 22.63 -3.33 -1.75
CA ASN A 157 21.68 -4.43 -1.57
C ASN A 157 20.62 -4.41 -2.67
N LYS A 158 20.61 -5.44 -3.52
CA LYS A 158 19.68 -5.58 -4.66
C LYS A 158 18.21 -5.72 -4.23
N LEU A 159 17.93 -6.14 -2.99
CA LEU A 159 16.56 -6.38 -2.49
C LEU A 159 15.82 -5.08 -2.11
N HIS A 160 16.55 -4.01 -1.83
CA HIS A 160 16.01 -2.73 -1.41
C HIS A 160 16.73 -1.60 -2.16
N PRO A 161 16.41 -1.37 -3.45
CA PRO A 161 16.97 -0.23 -4.19
C PRO A 161 16.57 1.06 -3.47
N ASP A 162 17.55 1.70 -2.82
CA ASP A 162 17.31 2.78 -1.88
C ASP A 162 17.34 4.16 -2.55
N SER A 163 16.72 5.14 -1.87
CA SER A 163 16.58 6.52 -2.34
C SER A 163 17.68 7.47 -1.83
N GLY A 164 18.88 6.95 -1.57
CA GLY A 164 20.09 7.77 -1.35
C GLY A 164 20.09 8.63 -0.09
N GLY A 165 19.47 8.18 1.01
CA GLY A 165 19.52 8.86 2.31
C GLY A 165 18.70 10.15 2.43
N VAL A 166 18.13 10.68 1.33
CA VAL A 166 17.42 11.98 1.26
C VAL A 166 16.33 12.17 2.31
N GLY A 167 15.60 11.11 2.68
CA GLY A 167 14.57 11.18 3.74
C GLY A 167 15.14 11.57 5.10
N PHE A 168 16.29 11.01 5.48
CA PHE A 168 16.98 11.31 6.74
C PHE A 168 17.45 12.76 6.79
N ILE A 169 17.92 13.26 5.65
CA ILE A 169 18.40 14.62 5.45
C ILE A 169 17.31 15.63 5.75
N HIS A 170 16.18 15.47 5.04
CA HIS A 170 15.02 16.32 5.20
C HIS A 170 14.43 16.24 6.61
N ALA A 171 14.39 15.04 7.20
CA ALA A 171 13.96 14.84 8.58
C ALA A 171 14.85 15.61 9.57
N THR A 172 16.17 15.51 9.41
CA THR A 172 17.15 16.19 10.26
C THR A 172 17.01 17.71 10.15
N GLN A 173 16.93 18.24 8.93
CA GLN A 173 16.77 19.67 8.69
C GLN A 173 15.45 20.17 9.28
N PHE A 174 14.34 19.47 9.03
CA PHE A 174 13.04 19.83 9.57
C PHE A 174 13.05 19.90 11.10
N LEU A 175 13.62 18.89 11.77
CA LEU A 175 13.68 18.87 13.23
C LEU A 175 14.52 20.01 13.81
N GLN A 176 15.61 20.40 13.13
CA GLN A 176 16.39 21.56 13.54
C GLN A 176 15.58 22.86 13.38
N GLU A 177 14.86 23.03 12.26
CA GLU A 177 13.99 24.19 12.04
C GLU A 177 12.84 24.26 13.06
N GLU A 178 12.26 23.11 13.41
CA GLU A 178 11.22 22.96 14.43
C GLU A 178 11.74 23.38 15.82
N LEU A 179 12.93 22.90 16.17
CA LEU A 179 13.59 23.20 17.43
C LEU A 179 13.89 24.69 17.57
N ASP A 180 14.51 25.29 16.56
CA ASP A 180 14.78 26.72 16.53
C ASP A 180 13.50 27.56 16.68
N ARG A 181 12.43 27.18 15.96
CA ARG A 181 11.14 27.87 16.03
C ARG A 181 10.60 27.81 17.46
N HIS A 182 10.61 26.63 18.07
CA HIS A 182 10.09 26.47 19.42
C HIS A 182 10.93 27.19 20.48
N LEU A 183 12.27 27.15 20.38
CA LEU A 183 13.15 27.88 21.29
C LEU A 183 12.94 29.39 21.16
N THR A 184 12.80 29.90 19.93
CA THR A 184 12.49 31.33 19.70
C THR A 184 11.14 31.73 20.30
N GLU A 185 10.13 30.84 20.25
CA GLU A 185 8.84 31.08 20.91
C GLU A 185 8.97 31.10 22.44
N LEU A 186 9.76 30.18 23.02
CA LEU A 186 10.00 30.12 24.45
C LEU A 186 10.74 31.37 24.98
N GLU A 187 11.76 31.83 24.26
CA GLU A 187 12.51 33.06 24.57
C GLU A 187 11.59 34.28 24.62
N LYS A 188 10.58 34.35 23.74
CA LYS A 188 9.58 35.43 23.73
C LYS A 188 8.61 35.38 24.91
N THR A 189 8.41 34.22 25.53
CA THR A 189 7.43 34.02 26.61
C THR A 189 7.99 34.21 28.03
N GLU A 190 9.12 34.90 28.18
CA GLU A 190 9.71 35.33 29.47
C GLU A 190 10.04 34.22 30.49
N LYS A 191 10.30 32.98 30.06
CA LYS A 191 10.87 31.92 30.91
C LYS A 191 12.35 31.66 30.58
N PRO A 192 13.30 32.49 31.05
CA PRO A 192 14.71 32.48 30.60
C PRO A 192 15.58 31.38 31.24
N HIS A 193 15.01 30.30 31.80
CA HIS A 193 15.80 29.29 32.53
C HIS A 193 15.99 27.96 31.80
N ILE A 194 15.62 27.87 30.52
CA ILE A 194 16.06 26.73 29.71
C ILE A 194 17.39 27.13 29.07
N GLU A 195 18.49 26.64 29.62
CA GLU A 195 19.82 26.82 29.05
C GLU A 195 19.81 26.27 27.61
N ALA A 196 19.80 27.18 26.63
CA ALA A 196 19.86 26.84 25.20
C ALA A 196 21.07 25.96 24.84
N GLU A 197 22.10 25.93 25.71
CA GLU A 197 23.28 25.09 25.57
C GLU A 197 22.99 23.57 25.66
N ASN A 198 21.82 23.18 26.20
CA ASN A 198 21.43 21.78 26.41
C ASN A 198 20.36 21.28 25.44
N THR A 199 20.11 22.00 24.34
CA THR A 199 19.14 21.62 23.29
C THR A 199 19.83 21.54 21.91
N GLY A 200 19.17 20.85 20.97
CA GLY A 200 19.64 20.69 19.60
C GLY A 200 19.72 19.22 19.16
N ILE A 201 20.42 18.99 18.04
CA ILE A 201 20.59 17.66 17.44
C ILE A 201 22.07 17.31 17.43
N CYS A 202 22.40 16.16 18.01
CA CYS A 202 23.72 15.57 17.93
C CYS A 202 23.66 14.14 17.40
N PHE A 203 24.73 13.71 16.75
CA PHE A 203 24.92 12.34 16.32
C PHE A 203 26.30 11.86 16.76
N ARG A 204 26.39 10.58 17.09
CA ARG A 204 27.60 9.84 17.42
C ARG A 204 27.65 8.62 16.51
N ILE A 205 28.75 8.45 15.81
CA ILE A 205 29.03 7.30 14.95
C ILE A 205 30.37 6.73 15.40
N GLY A 206 30.31 5.63 16.14
CA GLY A 206 31.42 5.08 16.90
C GLY A 206 32.04 6.16 17.79
N HIS A 207 33.28 6.53 17.47
CA HIS A 207 34.07 7.53 18.17
C HIS A 207 33.99 8.94 17.56
N GLN A 208 33.20 9.14 16.51
CA GLN A 208 33.01 10.44 15.87
C GLN A 208 31.75 11.09 16.41
N LEU A 209 31.84 12.35 16.81
CA LEU A 209 30.73 13.14 17.32
C LEU A 209 30.43 14.25 16.35
N GLY A 210 29.16 14.61 16.19
CA GLY A 210 28.81 15.83 15.51
C GLY A 210 27.59 16.53 16.09
N MET A 211 27.60 17.85 15.94
CA MET A 211 26.52 18.74 16.35
C MET A 211 26.06 19.55 15.16
N LEU A 212 24.75 19.68 15.01
CA LEU A 212 24.16 20.52 13.98
C LEU A 212 24.05 21.97 14.46
N ASN A 213 24.43 22.90 13.59
CA ASN A 213 24.36 24.33 13.83
C ASN A 213 24.08 25.07 12.53
N TRP A 214 23.36 26.19 12.60
CA TRP A 214 23.23 27.09 11.46
C TRP A 214 24.52 27.88 11.26
N CYS A 215 25.11 27.74 10.08
CA CYS A 215 26.29 28.48 9.67
C CYS A 215 25.85 29.76 8.94
N LYS A 216 26.26 30.92 9.47
CA LYS A 216 26.13 32.21 8.78
C LYS A 216 27.35 32.41 7.87
N ASN A 217 27.12 32.71 6.60
CA ASN A 217 28.16 33.17 5.69
C ASN A 217 27.75 34.54 5.15
N GLU A 218 28.72 35.43 4.96
CA GLU A 218 28.46 36.73 4.34
C GLU A 218 27.87 36.54 2.93
N GLY A 219 26.70 37.12 2.69
CA GLY A 219 26.02 37.10 1.39
C GLY A 219 25.26 35.81 1.03
N VAL A 220 25.23 34.78 1.89
CA VAL A 220 24.49 33.53 1.66
C VAL A 220 23.48 33.29 2.78
N ALA A 221 22.28 32.79 2.43
CA ALA A 221 21.29 32.37 3.42
C ALA A 221 21.88 31.35 4.41
N ASN A 222 21.41 31.38 5.66
CA ASN A 222 21.87 30.45 6.69
C ASN A 222 21.73 29.01 6.21
N GLN A 223 22.85 28.27 6.25
CA GLN A 223 22.90 26.87 5.86
C GLN A 223 23.02 26.01 7.09
N LEU A 224 22.32 24.89 7.11
CA LEU A 224 22.52 23.88 8.12
C LEU A 224 23.91 23.28 7.92
N GLY A 225 24.71 23.29 8.98
CA GLY A 225 26.02 22.68 8.97
C GLY A 225 26.22 21.74 10.15
N ALA A 226 27.18 20.84 10.01
CA ALA A 226 27.53 19.89 11.05
C ALA A 226 28.99 20.11 11.45
N LYS A 227 29.21 20.35 12.73
CA LYS A 227 30.55 20.38 13.33
C LYS A 227 30.88 18.97 13.80
N VAL A 228 31.78 18.30 13.10
CA VAL A 228 32.19 16.91 13.39
C VAL A 228 33.56 16.89 14.06
N GLU A 229 33.67 16.22 15.19
CA GLU A 229 34.90 15.97 15.94
C GLU A 229 35.18 14.46 15.99
N SER A 230 36.33 14.05 15.47
CA SER A 230 36.80 12.66 15.59
C SER A 230 37.58 12.46 16.87
N LEU A 231 37.10 11.57 17.74
CA LEU A 231 37.73 11.20 19.00
C LEU A 231 38.19 9.74 19.00
N VAL A 232 38.58 9.20 17.83
CA VAL A 232 39.17 7.86 17.73
C VAL A 232 40.41 7.79 18.63
N PRO A 233 40.50 6.81 19.54
CA PRO A 233 41.66 6.69 20.42
C PRO A 233 42.90 6.42 19.56
N SER A 234 43.92 7.25 19.73
CA SER A 234 45.18 7.13 19.01
C SER A 234 46.30 6.80 19.99
N SER A 235 47.26 5.99 19.55
CA SER A 235 48.50 5.73 20.28
C SER A 235 49.49 6.86 20.01
N LEU A 236 50.11 7.41 21.06
CA LEU A 236 51.17 8.40 20.89
C LEU A 236 52.36 7.76 20.16
N GLU A 237 52.73 6.53 20.53
CA GLU A 237 53.76 5.77 19.82
C GLU A 237 53.40 5.53 18.36
N GLY A 238 52.15 5.17 18.06
CA GLY A 238 51.68 4.98 16.69
C GLY A 238 51.75 6.24 15.84
N ILE A 239 51.39 7.40 16.40
CA ILE A 239 51.52 8.69 15.70
C ILE A 239 53.00 9.04 15.45
N LEU A 240 53.87 8.80 16.43
CA LEU A 240 55.30 9.07 16.29
C LEU A 240 55.97 8.12 15.28
N ALA A 241 55.54 6.85 15.22
CA ALA A 241 56.02 5.87 14.25
C ALA A 241 55.60 6.17 12.80
N SER A 242 54.52 6.95 12.59
CA SER A 242 54.03 7.31 11.25
C SER A 242 54.87 8.36 10.50
N GLY A 243 55.97 8.85 11.10
CA GLY A 243 57.11 9.37 10.35
C GLY A 243 57.24 10.88 10.13
N ASP A 244 56.49 11.73 10.85
CA ASP A 244 56.44 13.18 10.53
C ASP A 244 57.13 14.13 11.55
N THR A 245 57.88 13.62 12.55
CA THR A 245 58.41 14.51 13.62
C THR A 245 59.76 14.13 14.23
N ASP A 246 60.86 14.45 13.55
CA ASP A 246 62.20 14.47 14.16
C ASP A 246 62.46 15.67 15.09
N SER A 247 61.52 16.64 15.18
CA SER A 247 61.66 17.79 16.07
C SER A 247 61.01 17.54 17.45
N SER A 248 61.73 17.89 18.52
CA SER A 248 61.23 17.85 19.91
C SER A 248 59.96 18.69 20.13
N LYS A 249 59.75 19.73 19.29
CA LYS A 249 58.52 20.53 19.26
C LYS A 249 57.34 19.76 18.67
N GLY A 250 57.55 19.00 17.60
CA GLY A 250 56.52 18.14 16.99
C GLY A 250 55.98 17.09 17.95
N ARG A 251 56.89 16.39 18.66
CA ARG A 251 56.50 15.39 19.67
C ARG A 251 55.57 15.95 20.76
N ARG A 252 55.88 17.13 21.30
CA ARG A 252 55.03 17.80 22.32
C ARG A 252 53.65 18.18 21.77
N ILE A 253 53.57 18.59 20.50
CA ILE A 253 52.29 18.94 19.85
C ILE A 253 51.41 17.68 19.69
N HIS A 254 51.98 16.57 19.23
CA HIS A 254 51.26 15.30 19.09
C HIS A 254 50.82 14.74 20.45
N GLU A 255 51.70 14.74 21.44
CA GLU A 255 51.38 14.32 22.81
C GLU A 255 50.22 15.15 23.38
N ASN A 256 50.29 16.47 23.29
CA ASN A 256 49.19 17.34 23.73
C ASN A 256 47.89 17.05 22.98
N ARG A 257 47.95 16.78 21.67
CA ARG A 257 46.75 16.43 20.88
C ARG A 257 46.13 15.12 21.35
N VAL A 258 46.93 14.08 21.58
CA VAL A 258 46.47 12.77 22.08
C VAL A 258 45.84 12.92 23.46
N VAL A 259 46.49 13.63 24.37
CA VAL A 259 45.99 13.88 25.74
C VAL A 259 44.68 14.64 25.72
N ILE A 260 44.57 15.67 24.87
CA ILE A 260 43.31 16.41 24.67
C ILE A 260 42.20 15.47 24.18
N THR A 261 42.51 14.57 23.24
CA THR A 261 41.53 13.57 22.75
C THR A 261 41.07 12.64 23.88
N TYR A 262 41.96 12.05 24.69
CA TYR A 262 41.56 11.20 25.81
C TYR A 262 40.77 11.97 26.88
N ASN A 263 41.23 13.17 27.26
CA ASN A 263 40.50 14.00 28.22
C ASN A 263 39.09 14.36 27.72
N ARG A 264 38.94 14.63 26.41
CA ARG A 264 37.64 14.83 25.77
C ARG A 264 36.78 13.56 25.81
N ARG A 265 37.35 12.39 25.53
CA ARG A 265 36.65 11.10 25.62
C ARG A 265 36.13 10.85 27.04
N PHE A 266 36.94 11.10 28.06
CA PHE A 266 36.52 10.98 29.47
C PHE A 266 35.40 11.96 29.84
N ALA A 267 35.54 13.23 29.45
CA ALA A 267 34.53 14.25 29.71
C ALA A 267 33.18 13.90 29.05
N LEU A 268 33.23 13.38 27.82
CA LEU A 268 32.04 13.01 27.04
C LEU A 268 31.53 11.60 27.33
N GLY A 269 32.18 10.87 28.24
CA GLY A 269 31.77 9.53 28.67
C GLY A 269 31.95 8.44 27.62
N LEU A 270 32.80 8.67 26.63
CA LEU A 270 33.12 7.66 25.62
C LEU A 270 34.01 6.55 26.19
N SER A 271 34.72 6.85 27.28
CA SER A 271 35.60 5.93 27.99
C SER A 271 35.78 6.36 29.45
N VAL A 272 36.34 5.45 30.26
CA VAL A 272 36.78 5.73 31.63
C VAL A 272 38.30 5.61 31.69
N LYS A 273 38.95 6.47 32.45
CA LYS A 273 40.40 6.41 32.67
C LYS A 273 40.76 5.13 33.43
N ALA A 274 41.74 4.38 32.94
CA ALA A 274 42.22 3.17 33.63
C ALA A 274 42.84 3.51 35.00
N THR A 275 42.74 2.59 35.94
CA THR A 275 43.28 2.77 37.30
C THR A 275 44.80 2.92 37.28
N GLY A 276 45.34 3.89 38.03
CA GLY A 276 46.78 4.14 38.11
C GLY A 276 47.40 4.91 36.94
N VAL A 277 46.59 5.36 35.97
CA VAL A 277 47.05 6.25 34.90
C VAL A 277 46.90 7.70 35.33
N ASP A 278 47.97 8.48 35.33
CA ASP A 278 47.91 9.93 35.57
C ASP A 278 47.63 10.70 34.27
N LYS A 279 48.19 10.26 33.15
CA LYS A 279 48.06 10.90 31.84
C LYS A 279 47.81 9.85 30.76
N ALA A 280 46.65 9.90 30.13
CA ALA A 280 46.29 8.96 29.07
C ALA A 280 46.91 9.37 27.73
N THR A 281 47.83 8.55 27.24
CA THR A 281 48.48 8.71 25.92
C THR A 281 48.34 7.50 25.00
N GLU A 282 47.73 6.41 25.48
CA GLU A 282 47.68 5.12 24.78
C GLU A 282 46.29 4.50 24.93
N PRO A 283 45.82 3.69 23.97
CA PRO A 283 44.50 3.07 24.05
C PRO A 283 44.31 2.19 25.29
N SER A 284 45.38 1.57 25.79
CA SER A 284 45.37 0.77 27.03
C SER A 284 45.15 1.61 28.30
N HIS A 285 45.28 2.94 28.22
CA HIS A 285 45.07 3.85 29.34
C HIS A 285 43.60 4.20 29.60
N GLU A 286 42.68 3.66 28.79
CA GLU A 286 41.25 3.83 28.96
C GLU A 286 40.50 2.49 28.88
N ILE A 287 39.32 2.47 29.48
CA ILE A 287 38.32 1.41 29.32
C ILE A 287 37.23 2.00 28.41
N PRO A 288 37.11 1.56 27.15
CA PRO A 288 36.11 2.10 26.23
C PRO A 288 34.71 1.70 26.72
N LEU A 289 33.79 2.67 26.74
CA LEU A 289 32.37 2.44 27.04
C LEU A 289 31.53 2.32 25.77
N ILE A 290 32.11 2.65 24.61
CA ILE A 290 31.46 2.63 23.31
C ILE A 290 32.27 1.83 22.30
N LYS A 291 31.57 1.13 21.41
CA LYS A 291 32.17 0.45 20.26
C LYS A 291 32.13 1.32 18.99
N ALA A 292 32.88 0.91 17.98
CA ALA A 292 33.02 1.65 16.72
C ALA A 292 31.79 1.51 15.80
N ASP A 293 31.05 0.42 15.94
CA ASP A 293 29.82 0.05 15.21
C ASP A 293 28.54 0.68 15.81
N GLU A 294 28.65 1.36 16.94
CA GLU A 294 27.52 2.04 17.56
C GLU A 294 27.17 3.37 16.87
N VAL A 295 25.88 3.61 16.68
CA VAL A 295 25.33 4.90 16.26
C VAL A 295 24.30 5.38 17.26
N VAL A 296 24.42 6.64 17.65
CA VAL A 296 23.45 7.33 18.49
C VAL A 296 23.08 8.67 17.91
N ILE A 297 21.79 8.98 17.89
CA ILE A 297 21.28 10.28 17.46
C ILE A 297 20.38 10.79 18.57
N THR A 298 20.67 11.99 19.07
CA THR A 298 19.93 12.59 20.17
C THR A 298 19.42 13.96 19.75
N ILE A 299 18.11 14.17 19.91
CA ILE A 299 17.40 15.42 19.66
C ILE A 299 16.81 15.87 20.99
N LEU A 300 17.19 17.05 21.49
CA LEU A 300 16.68 17.60 22.77
C LEU A 300 16.05 18.97 22.55
N GLY A 301 14.89 19.23 23.16
CA GLY A 301 14.26 20.55 23.14
C GLY A 301 13.05 20.67 22.21
N LEU A 302 12.43 19.54 21.85
CA LEU A 302 11.18 19.53 21.08
C LEU A 302 10.00 20.02 21.94
N PRO A 303 8.91 20.49 21.30
CA PRO A 303 7.72 21.00 21.99
C PRO A 303 7.12 20.06 23.04
N SER A 304 6.73 20.63 24.18
CA SER A 304 6.16 19.88 25.32
C SER A 304 4.81 19.21 25.03
N LYS A 305 4.08 19.72 24.05
CA LYS A 305 2.79 19.16 23.58
C LYS A 305 2.93 17.83 22.84
N LEU A 306 4.15 17.43 22.46
CA LEU A 306 4.37 16.19 21.73
C LEU A 306 4.18 14.99 22.66
N THR A 307 3.28 14.10 22.28
CA THR A 307 3.07 12.81 22.95
C THR A 307 3.75 11.68 22.16
N PRO A 308 4.08 10.54 22.78
CA PRO A 308 4.57 9.36 22.05
C PRO A 308 3.64 8.93 20.90
N GLU A 309 2.31 9.05 21.06
CA GLU A 309 1.33 8.77 20.00
C GLU A 309 1.55 9.65 18.79
N HIS A 310 1.75 10.95 19.00
CA HIS A 310 2.05 11.88 17.92
C HIS A 310 3.41 11.56 17.30
N ILE A 311 4.47 11.51 18.10
CA ILE A 311 5.86 11.32 17.66
C ILE A 311 6.03 10.08 16.78
N PHE A 312 5.39 8.97 17.15
CA PHE A 312 5.54 7.69 16.46
C PHE A 312 4.35 7.34 15.55
N SER A 313 3.41 8.27 15.30
CA SER A 313 2.26 8.02 14.40
C SER A 313 2.69 7.73 12.97
N GLY A 314 3.92 8.11 12.56
CA GLY A 314 4.47 7.77 11.24
C GLY A 314 4.82 6.29 11.05
N VAL A 315 4.85 5.48 12.13
CA VAL A 315 5.20 4.05 12.09
C VAL A 315 4.12 3.20 12.77
N PHE A 316 3.29 2.54 11.96
CA PHE A 316 2.15 1.73 12.43
C PHE A 316 2.56 0.61 13.40
N GLY A 317 3.69 -0.04 13.11
CA GLY A 317 4.25 -1.11 13.94
C GLY A 317 4.74 -0.64 15.32
N VAL A 318 4.88 0.67 15.54
CA VAL A 318 5.29 1.28 16.81
C VAL A 318 4.09 1.80 17.58
N MET A 319 3.20 2.57 16.96
CA MET A 319 1.93 3.01 17.58
C MET A 319 0.76 2.29 16.95
N ARG A 320 0.31 1.22 17.62
CA ARG A 320 -0.88 0.49 17.18
C ARG A 320 -2.12 1.29 17.50
N GLN A 321 -2.99 1.40 16.51
CA GLN A 321 -4.30 2.01 16.68
C GLN A 321 -5.19 1.09 17.53
N PRO A 322 -6.00 1.65 18.45
CA PRO A 322 -6.74 0.88 19.44
C PRO A 322 -7.75 -0.08 18.80
N ARG A 323 -8.33 0.29 17.65
CA ARG A 323 -9.22 -0.57 16.87
C ARG A 323 -8.54 -0.94 15.55
N THR A 324 -7.88 -2.09 15.55
CA THR A 324 -7.17 -2.64 14.39
C THR A 324 -7.66 -4.06 14.13
N TRP A 325 -7.93 -4.37 12.88
CA TRP A 325 -8.31 -5.69 12.41
C TRP A 325 -7.30 -6.16 11.37
N LYS A 326 -6.67 -7.30 11.64
CA LYS A 326 -5.73 -7.94 10.73
C LYS A 326 -6.45 -8.99 9.90
N ILE A 327 -6.45 -8.83 8.58
CA ILE A 327 -6.95 -9.87 7.68
C ILE A 327 -5.87 -10.93 7.52
N GLN A 328 -6.20 -12.19 7.84
CA GLN A 328 -5.27 -13.30 7.70
C GLN A 328 -5.00 -13.58 6.22
N ASN A 329 -3.76 -13.91 5.90
CA ASN A 329 -3.35 -14.20 4.53
C ASN A 329 -4.04 -15.47 4.03
N TRP A 330 -4.72 -15.39 2.89
CA TRP A 330 -5.41 -16.55 2.29
C TRP A 330 -4.43 -17.58 1.75
N THR A 331 -3.28 -17.10 1.30
CA THR A 331 -2.16 -17.91 0.89
C THR A 331 -0.90 -17.44 1.60
N PRO A 332 0.14 -18.28 1.76
CA PRO A 332 1.42 -17.87 2.32
C PRO A 332 2.07 -16.67 1.60
N HIS A 333 1.66 -16.41 0.36
CA HIS A 333 2.18 -15.33 -0.48
C HIS A 333 1.26 -14.10 -0.55
N SER A 334 0.04 -14.18 -0.04
CA SER A 334 -0.87 -13.04 -0.01
C SER A 334 -0.35 -11.98 0.95
N PRO A 335 -0.43 -10.69 0.58
CA PRO A 335 -0.03 -9.62 1.48
C PRO A 335 -0.95 -9.55 2.69
N THR A 336 -0.41 -9.08 3.81
CA THR A 336 -1.22 -8.82 5.00
C THR A 336 -1.83 -7.42 4.88
N ILE A 337 -3.14 -7.31 5.13
CA ILE A 337 -3.85 -6.04 5.17
C ILE A 337 -4.39 -5.84 6.59
N HIS A 338 -4.08 -4.70 7.18
CA HIS A 338 -4.73 -4.27 8.41
C HIS A 338 -5.67 -3.11 8.11
N PHE A 339 -6.90 -3.21 8.59
CA PHE A 339 -7.82 -2.10 8.68
C PHE A 339 -7.75 -1.53 10.09
N PHE A 340 -7.87 -0.23 10.23
CA PHE A 340 -7.98 0.38 11.54
C PHE A 340 -8.84 1.63 11.50
N LYS A 341 -9.46 1.93 12.64
CA LYS A 341 -10.17 3.19 12.83
C LYS A 341 -9.17 4.22 13.37
N PRO A 342 -8.91 5.34 12.66
CA PRO A 342 -8.05 6.38 13.19
C PRO A 342 -8.60 6.86 14.54
N SER A 343 -7.73 7.00 15.54
CA SER A 343 -8.14 7.65 16.80
C SER A 343 -8.53 9.11 16.52
N GLU A 344 -9.56 9.64 17.17
CA GLU A 344 -9.89 11.08 17.14
C GLU A 344 -8.73 11.95 17.63
N VAL A 345 -7.86 11.38 18.48
CA VAL A 345 -6.64 12.02 18.99
C VAL A 345 -5.48 11.91 17.99
N SER A 346 -5.66 11.19 16.88
CA SER A 346 -4.65 11.12 15.83
C SER A 346 -4.46 12.53 15.27
N PRO A 347 -3.25 13.09 15.37
CA PRO A 347 -2.99 14.42 14.85
C PRO A 347 -3.34 14.41 13.37
N SER A 348 -4.16 15.36 12.92
CA SER A 348 -4.37 15.55 11.49
C SER A 348 -3.00 15.79 10.86
N LEU A 349 -2.56 14.84 10.04
CA LEU A 349 -1.39 15.04 9.20
C LEU A 349 -1.72 15.98 8.04
N SER A 350 -3.02 16.23 7.79
CA SER A 350 -3.46 17.29 6.90
C SER A 350 -3.33 18.65 7.57
N ARG A 351 -2.72 19.61 6.87
CA ARG A 351 -2.73 21.02 7.26
C ARG A 351 -4.09 21.68 7.05
N THR A 352 -4.99 21.07 6.28
CA THR A 352 -6.34 21.59 6.09
C THR A 352 -7.22 21.09 7.25
N PRO A 353 -7.79 22.00 8.06
CA PRO A 353 -8.60 21.62 9.22
C PRO A 353 -9.90 20.91 8.85
N ASP A 354 -10.34 20.98 7.60
CA ASP A 354 -11.68 20.54 7.19
C ASP A 354 -11.77 19.10 6.67
N PHE A 355 -10.64 18.42 6.40
CA PHE A 355 -10.62 17.04 5.92
C PHE A 355 -9.58 16.19 6.67
N HIS A 356 -10.07 15.39 7.63
CA HIS A 356 -9.28 14.34 8.28
C HIS A 356 -9.31 13.08 7.41
N GLU A 357 -8.49 13.03 6.36
CA GLU A 357 -8.29 11.79 5.63
C GLU A 357 -7.61 10.74 6.53
N PRO A 358 -8.12 9.50 6.58
CA PRO A 358 -7.52 8.45 7.38
C PRO A 358 -6.15 8.06 6.79
N PRO A 359 -5.16 7.71 7.62
CA PRO A 359 -3.80 7.47 7.13
C PRO A 359 -3.67 6.14 6.38
N PHE A 360 -2.83 6.15 5.36
CA PHE A 360 -2.38 4.95 4.66
C PHE A 360 -0.94 4.61 5.04
N TYR A 361 -0.71 3.37 5.45
CA TYR A 361 0.61 2.83 5.73
C TYR A 361 0.98 1.76 4.71
N HIS A 362 2.22 1.80 4.23
CA HIS A 362 2.81 0.75 3.43
C HIS A 362 3.94 0.10 4.23
N ARG A 363 3.82 -1.20 4.52
CA ARG A 363 4.78 -1.96 5.35
C ARG A 363 5.12 -1.24 6.66
N ASP A 364 4.08 -0.80 7.36
CA ASP A 364 4.12 0.00 8.60
C ASP A 364 4.62 1.45 8.47
N GLN A 365 4.93 1.93 7.27
CA GLN A 365 5.42 3.30 7.06
C GLN A 365 4.30 4.18 6.54
N LEU A 366 4.07 5.31 7.20
CA LEU A 366 3.09 6.29 6.74
C LEU A 366 3.50 6.87 5.38
N ILE A 367 2.56 6.82 4.43
CA ILE A 367 2.68 7.43 3.10
C ILE A 367 1.76 8.65 3.06
N LEU A 368 2.31 9.82 2.70
CA LEU A 368 1.59 11.09 2.76
C LEU A 368 0.47 11.17 1.74
N SER A 369 0.75 10.74 0.52
CA SER A 369 -0.22 10.68 -0.58
C SER A 369 -0.45 9.22 -0.93
N GLY A 370 -1.18 8.54 -0.03
CA GLY A 370 -1.65 7.18 -0.23
C GLY A 370 -2.79 7.10 -1.25
N PRO A 371 -3.31 5.88 -1.48
CA PRO A 371 -4.58 5.70 -2.19
C PRO A 371 -5.69 6.42 -1.42
N PRO A 372 -6.73 6.93 -2.11
CA PRO A 372 -7.82 7.64 -1.45
C PRO A 372 -8.57 6.71 -0.50
N LEU A 373 -8.77 7.17 0.73
CA LEU A 373 -9.46 6.46 1.80
C LEU A 373 -10.60 7.34 2.34
N ASN A 374 -11.64 6.73 2.90
CA ASN A 374 -12.79 7.47 3.43
C ASN A 374 -12.72 7.63 4.95
N LYS A 375 -13.06 6.59 5.72
CA LYS A 375 -13.08 6.62 7.20
C LYS A 375 -12.08 5.66 7.83
N LEU A 376 -11.80 4.55 7.17
CA LEU A 376 -10.87 3.53 7.66
C LEU A 376 -9.47 3.76 7.09
N GLY A 377 -8.48 3.67 7.98
CA GLY A 377 -7.08 3.62 7.60
C GLY A 377 -6.67 2.20 7.21
N ILE A 378 -5.65 2.10 6.35
CA ILE A 378 -5.14 0.83 5.85
C ILE A 378 -3.64 0.75 6.10
N ASN A 379 -3.16 -0.37 6.63
CA ASN A 379 -1.75 -0.74 6.58
C ASN A 379 -1.57 -1.97 5.69
N TYR A 380 -0.99 -1.73 4.51
CA TYR A 380 -0.76 -2.75 3.48
C TYR A 380 0.67 -3.27 3.55
N VAL A 381 0.84 -4.56 3.85
CA VAL A 381 2.14 -5.25 3.89
C VAL A 381 2.28 -6.13 2.65
N GLY A 382 2.40 -5.47 1.51
CA GLY A 382 2.64 -6.10 0.20
C GLY A 382 3.59 -5.29 -0.67
N ASP A 383 3.64 -5.63 -1.95
CA ASP A 383 4.44 -4.91 -2.95
C ASP A 383 3.59 -3.76 -3.53
N LEU A 384 4.15 -2.54 -3.51
CA LEU A 384 3.60 -1.32 -4.11
C LEU A 384 4.77 -0.50 -4.65
N LEU A 385 4.53 0.27 -5.71
CA LEU A 385 5.48 1.26 -6.20
C LEU A 385 5.23 2.58 -5.48
N LEU A 386 6.31 3.17 -4.97
CA LEU A 386 6.32 4.49 -4.35
C LEU A 386 7.21 5.43 -5.18
N THR A 387 7.01 6.72 -5.04
CA THR A 387 7.98 7.73 -5.51
C THR A 387 9.33 7.56 -4.80
N GLY A 388 10.41 8.14 -5.37
CA GLY A 388 11.75 8.01 -4.81
C GLY A 388 11.87 8.54 -3.37
N ASP A 389 11.14 9.60 -3.04
CA ASP A 389 11.04 10.15 -1.69
C ASP A 389 10.07 9.38 -0.76
N ARG A 390 9.36 8.37 -1.29
CA ARG A 390 8.44 7.47 -0.57
C ARG A 390 7.24 8.19 0.06
N THR A 391 6.88 9.34 -0.48
CA THR A 391 5.76 10.13 0.01
C THR A 391 4.46 9.80 -0.74
N ILE A 392 4.54 9.28 -1.96
CA ILE A 392 3.38 9.04 -2.84
C ILE A 392 3.35 7.59 -3.32
N VAL A 393 2.15 6.98 -3.33
CA VAL A 393 1.90 5.70 -4.02
C VAL A 393 1.70 5.94 -5.51
N ILE A 394 2.45 5.25 -6.35
CA ILE A 394 2.24 5.28 -7.81
C ILE A 394 1.01 4.41 -8.11
N THR A 395 -0.11 5.07 -8.42
CA THR A 395 -1.39 4.40 -8.70
C THR A 395 -1.50 3.84 -10.12
N ALA A 396 -0.59 4.21 -11.01
CA ALA A 396 -0.50 3.63 -12.35
C ALA A 396 0.36 2.36 -12.34
N GLY A 397 -0.21 1.24 -12.76
CA GLY A 397 0.54 0.03 -13.09
C GLY A 397 0.12 -1.24 -12.34
N PRO A 398 0.76 -2.38 -12.66
CA PRO A 398 0.28 -3.70 -12.27
C PRO A 398 0.33 -3.96 -10.75
N LEU A 399 1.29 -3.37 -10.04
CA LEU A 399 1.40 -3.53 -8.59
C LEU A 399 0.26 -2.83 -7.84
N PHE A 400 -0.25 -1.71 -8.37
CA PHE A 400 -1.42 -1.04 -7.81
C PHE A 400 -2.72 -1.81 -8.12
N ASP A 401 -2.83 -2.36 -9.33
CA ASP A 401 -3.95 -3.25 -9.68
C ASP A 401 -3.95 -4.53 -8.83
N GLU A 402 -2.77 -5.07 -8.51
CA GLU A 402 -2.62 -6.17 -7.57
C GLU A 402 -3.04 -5.77 -6.14
N TYR A 403 -2.63 -4.61 -5.66
CA TYR A 403 -3.12 -4.06 -4.40
C TYR A 403 -4.66 -3.99 -4.37
N LYS A 404 -5.31 -3.45 -5.42
CA LYS A 404 -6.77 -3.39 -5.51
C LYS A 404 -7.41 -4.78 -5.44
N ARG A 405 -6.85 -5.78 -6.15
CA ARG A 405 -7.34 -7.16 -6.09
C ARG A 405 -7.23 -7.74 -4.67
N HIS A 406 -6.08 -7.59 -4.01
CA HIS A 406 -5.88 -8.06 -2.64
C HIS A 406 -6.76 -7.32 -1.63
N LEU A 407 -6.99 -6.02 -1.84
CA LEU A 407 -7.89 -5.23 -1.01
C LEU A 407 -9.35 -5.71 -1.16
N SER A 408 -9.84 -5.86 -2.39
CA SER A 408 -11.19 -6.39 -2.66
C SER A 408 -11.40 -7.75 -1.99
N ALA A 409 -10.44 -8.65 -2.18
CA ALA A 409 -10.39 -9.94 -1.53
C ALA A 409 -10.50 -9.79 0.00
N ALA A 410 -9.58 -9.05 0.62
CA ALA A 410 -9.52 -8.87 2.07
C ALA A 410 -10.82 -8.30 2.65
N VAL A 411 -11.46 -7.36 1.96
CA VAL A 411 -12.75 -6.77 2.34
C VAL A 411 -13.88 -7.80 2.26
N ASP A 412 -13.96 -8.60 1.20
CA ASP A 412 -14.96 -9.68 1.08
C ASP A 412 -14.81 -10.72 2.21
N LEU A 413 -13.56 -11.15 2.52
CA LEU A 413 -13.34 -12.05 3.67
C LEU A 413 -13.74 -11.38 4.99
N ALA A 414 -13.44 -10.09 5.17
CA ALA A 414 -13.83 -9.35 6.37
C ALA A 414 -15.35 -9.33 6.55
N PHE A 415 -16.13 -9.08 5.49
CA PHE A 415 -17.58 -9.17 5.52
C PHE A 415 -18.07 -10.56 5.99
N ARG A 416 -17.44 -11.62 5.51
CA ARG A 416 -17.83 -13.01 5.82
C ARG A 416 -17.44 -13.46 7.23
N THR A 417 -16.31 -13.01 7.74
CA THR A 417 -15.66 -13.61 8.93
C THR A 417 -15.48 -12.68 10.12
N MET A 418 -15.61 -11.36 9.94
CA MET A 418 -15.32 -10.37 10.98
C MET A 418 -16.48 -9.38 11.14
N PRO A 419 -17.56 -9.72 11.88
CA PRO A 419 -18.78 -8.92 11.95
C PRO A 419 -18.56 -7.47 12.36
N GLU A 420 -17.67 -7.21 13.33
CA GLU A 420 -17.39 -5.84 13.78
C GLU A 420 -16.75 -4.98 12.69
N LEU A 421 -15.73 -5.52 12.01
CA LEU A 421 -15.07 -4.84 10.90
C LEU A 421 -16.03 -4.69 9.71
N ALA A 422 -16.86 -5.70 9.44
CA ALA A 422 -17.86 -5.66 8.36
C ALA A 422 -18.81 -4.47 8.49
N VAL A 423 -19.24 -4.14 9.72
CA VAL A 423 -20.08 -2.96 9.99
C VAL A 423 -19.30 -1.66 9.71
N GLU A 424 -18.05 -1.55 10.17
CA GLU A 424 -17.23 -0.35 9.88
C GLU A 424 -16.96 -0.19 8.38
N LEU A 425 -16.69 -1.29 7.66
CA LEU A 425 -16.53 -1.30 6.21
C LEU A 425 -17.82 -0.89 5.49
N ALA A 426 -18.98 -1.37 5.93
CA ALA A 426 -20.26 -0.96 5.37
C ALA A 426 -20.54 0.53 5.62
N VAL A 427 -20.21 1.05 6.80
CA VAL A 427 -20.29 2.50 7.08
C VAL A 427 -19.37 3.29 6.15
N ASP A 428 -18.12 2.84 5.97
CA ASP A 428 -17.13 3.46 5.08
C ASP A 428 -17.66 3.52 3.63
N ILE A 429 -18.18 2.40 3.11
CA ILE A 429 -18.77 2.31 1.77
C ILE A 429 -20.03 3.18 1.62
N LEU A 430 -20.92 3.19 2.61
CA LEU A 430 -22.17 3.94 2.55
C LEU A 430 -21.96 5.46 2.58
N THR A 431 -20.88 5.91 3.22
CA THR A 431 -20.52 7.33 3.27
C THR A 431 -19.48 7.73 2.22
N ASP A 432 -19.12 6.84 1.29
CA ASP A 432 -18.23 7.16 0.19
C ASP A 432 -19.03 7.75 -0.97
N HIS A 433 -18.65 8.95 -1.41
CA HIS A 433 -19.22 9.61 -2.58
C HIS A 433 -18.87 8.89 -3.89
N GLY A 434 -17.83 8.04 -3.86
CA GLY A 434 -17.36 7.28 -5.00
C GLY A 434 -16.61 8.11 -6.03
N ASN A 435 -16.12 9.30 -5.67
CA ASN A 435 -15.43 10.19 -6.62
C ASN A 435 -14.00 9.75 -6.95
N HIS A 436 -13.41 8.89 -6.12
CA HIS A 436 -12.00 8.54 -6.22
C HIS A 436 -11.81 7.05 -6.55
N ASP A 437 -10.99 6.77 -7.57
CA ASP A 437 -10.57 5.40 -7.87
C ASP A 437 -9.60 4.90 -6.79
N GLY A 438 -9.84 3.70 -6.25
CA GLY A 438 -9.03 3.11 -5.18
C GLY A 438 -9.67 3.09 -3.79
N THR A 439 -10.81 3.75 -3.58
CA THR A 439 -11.57 3.59 -2.33
C THR A 439 -12.15 2.19 -2.20
N ILE A 440 -12.47 1.77 -0.97
CA ILE A 440 -13.02 0.44 -0.70
C ILE A 440 -14.30 0.19 -1.52
N SER A 441 -15.18 1.19 -1.65
CA SER A 441 -16.45 1.09 -2.40
C SER A 441 -16.25 0.89 -3.91
N ARG A 442 -15.13 1.36 -4.46
CA ARG A 442 -14.80 1.24 -5.88
C ARG A 442 -14.00 -0.02 -6.19
N VAL A 443 -13.20 -0.47 -5.23
CA VAL A 443 -12.34 -1.64 -5.37
C VAL A 443 -13.09 -2.94 -5.09
N LEU A 444 -14.02 -2.95 -4.14
CA LEU A 444 -14.73 -4.15 -3.72
C LEU A 444 -15.56 -4.76 -4.85
N THR A 445 -15.20 -5.99 -5.23
CA THR A 445 -15.98 -6.87 -6.09
C THR A 445 -16.21 -8.18 -5.34
N PRO A 446 -17.39 -8.40 -4.74
CA PRO A 446 -17.71 -9.65 -4.03
C PRO A 446 -17.49 -10.85 -4.96
N ALA A 447 -16.86 -11.90 -4.46
CA ALA A 447 -16.49 -13.06 -5.29
C ALA A 447 -17.70 -13.92 -5.71
N ASP A 448 -18.70 -14.01 -4.83
CA ASP A 448 -19.89 -14.83 -4.99
C ASP A 448 -21.03 -14.36 -4.06
N THR A 449 -22.12 -15.13 -4.02
CA THR A 449 -23.30 -14.88 -3.18
C THR A 449 -23.33 -15.67 -1.87
N GLU A 450 -22.26 -16.41 -1.53
CA GLU A 450 -22.20 -17.23 -0.31
C GLU A 450 -22.23 -16.34 0.95
N GLY A 451 -21.62 -15.15 0.87
CA GLY A 451 -21.58 -14.16 1.96
C GLY A 451 -22.86 -13.32 2.14
N LYS A 452 -23.93 -13.56 1.39
CA LYS A 452 -25.11 -12.67 1.30
C LYS A 452 -25.67 -12.21 2.64
N ASP A 453 -25.80 -13.11 3.62
CA ASP A 453 -26.43 -12.80 4.91
C ASP A 453 -25.49 -11.97 5.80
N ALA A 454 -24.18 -12.18 5.67
CA ALA A 454 -23.19 -11.41 6.40
C ALA A 454 -23.12 -9.96 5.88
N TYR A 455 -23.13 -9.79 4.54
CA TYR A 455 -23.29 -8.49 3.91
C TYR A 455 -24.59 -7.80 4.33
N ARG A 456 -25.73 -8.50 4.26
CA ARG A 456 -27.03 -7.95 4.64
C ARG A 456 -27.00 -7.41 6.06
N ARG A 457 -26.57 -8.23 7.04
CA ARG A 457 -26.45 -7.82 8.45
C ARG A 457 -25.53 -6.63 8.65
N ALA A 458 -24.37 -6.63 8.00
CA ALA A 458 -23.39 -5.54 8.13
C ALA A 458 -23.94 -4.20 7.62
N PHE A 459 -24.58 -4.19 6.45
CA PHE A 459 -25.19 -2.97 5.88
C PHE A 459 -26.43 -2.52 6.65
N THR A 460 -27.27 -3.43 7.13
CA THR A 460 -28.40 -3.09 8.02
C THR A 460 -27.92 -2.42 9.31
N ALA A 461 -26.91 -3.01 9.97
CA ALA A 461 -26.32 -2.43 11.17
C ALA A 461 -25.64 -1.08 10.90
N ALA A 462 -24.98 -0.93 9.74
CA ALA A 462 -24.37 0.32 9.32
C ALA A 462 -25.41 1.43 9.08
N TRP A 463 -26.54 1.13 8.43
CA TRP A 463 -27.63 2.10 8.26
C TRP A 463 -28.21 2.54 9.59
N ARG A 464 -28.49 1.62 10.52
CA ARG A 464 -28.99 1.95 11.86
C ARG A 464 -28.00 2.75 12.68
N ARG A 465 -26.69 2.54 12.47
CA ARG A 465 -25.65 3.36 13.10
C ARG A 465 -25.60 4.77 12.54
N LEU A 466 -25.79 4.93 11.23
CA LEU A 466 -25.82 6.23 10.56
C LEU A 466 -27.14 6.98 10.83
N ASP A 467 -28.22 6.26 11.06
CA ASP A 467 -29.56 6.77 11.31
C ASP A 467 -30.21 5.99 12.47
N PRO A 468 -29.97 6.40 13.73
CA PRO A 468 -30.47 5.72 14.92
C PRO A 468 -32.00 5.74 15.08
N SER A 469 -32.73 6.46 14.21
CA SER A 469 -34.19 6.50 14.23
C SER A 469 -34.85 5.26 13.62
N LEU A 470 -34.07 4.46 12.87
CA LEU A 470 -34.55 3.26 12.21
C LEU A 470 -34.84 2.13 13.21
N SER A 471 -36.03 1.54 13.12
CA SER A 471 -36.42 0.42 13.97
C SER A 471 -35.64 -0.87 13.67
N ASP A 472 -35.49 -1.73 14.68
CA ASP A 472 -34.87 -3.04 14.52
C ASP A 472 -35.71 -4.02 13.70
N ASP A 473 -37.02 -3.81 13.64
CA ASP A 473 -37.98 -4.64 12.91
C ASP A 473 -38.13 -4.25 11.43
N GLU A 474 -37.65 -3.06 11.05
CA GLU A 474 -37.76 -2.58 9.67
C GLU A 474 -36.87 -3.36 8.69
N GLN A 475 -37.48 -3.83 7.59
CA GLN A 475 -36.76 -4.44 6.48
C GLN A 475 -36.21 -3.36 5.55
N LEU A 476 -34.98 -2.93 5.82
CA LEU A 476 -34.27 -1.94 5.00
C LEU A 476 -33.90 -2.52 3.63
N PHE A 477 -34.01 -1.72 2.57
CA PHE A 477 -33.65 -2.11 1.22
C PHE A 477 -32.94 -0.96 0.46
N PRO A 478 -31.81 -1.21 -0.22
CA PRO A 478 -31.07 -0.16 -0.94
C PRO A 478 -31.81 0.30 -2.20
N VAL A 479 -31.97 1.60 -2.40
CA VAL A 479 -32.63 2.19 -3.58
C VAL A 479 -31.76 3.18 -4.33
N SER A 480 -31.89 3.20 -5.66
CA SER A 480 -31.28 4.20 -6.54
C SER A 480 -32.33 4.71 -7.54
N GLY A 481 -32.75 5.96 -7.41
CA GLY A 481 -33.72 6.57 -8.34
C GLY A 481 -35.16 6.05 -8.17
N ALA A 482 -35.82 5.71 -9.28
CA ALA A 482 -37.27 5.46 -9.38
C ALA A 482 -37.79 4.18 -8.69
N GLU A 483 -36.91 3.32 -8.16
CA GLU A 483 -37.30 2.06 -7.51
C GLU A 483 -37.91 2.22 -6.11
N ALA A 484 -37.83 3.44 -5.54
CA ALA A 484 -38.32 3.71 -4.20
C ALA A 484 -39.81 3.37 -4.04
N ALA A 485 -40.62 3.64 -5.07
CA ALA A 485 -42.05 3.35 -5.07
C ALA A 485 -42.34 1.84 -4.96
N LEU A 486 -41.65 1.02 -5.77
CA LEU A 486 -41.80 -0.44 -5.75
C LEU A 486 -41.33 -1.04 -4.42
N VAL A 487 -40.23 -0.52 -3.85
CA VAL A 487 -39.72 -0.99 -2.55
C VAL A 487 -40.72 -0.72 -1.43
N GLN A 488 -41.33 0.48 -1.43
CA GLN A 488 -42.37 0.84 -0.47
C GLN A 488 -43.62 -0.03 -0.64
N GLU A 489 -44.03 -0.29 -1.88
CA GLU A 489 -45.18 -1.13 -2.21
C GLU A 489 -45.00 -2.59 -1.74
N LEU A 490 -43.76 -3.09 -1.75
CA LEU A 490 -43.40 -4.42 -1.24
C LEU A 490 -43.25 -4.46 0.30
N GLY A 491 -43.61 -3.39 1.01
CA GLY A 491 -43.55 -3.31 2.47
C GLY A 491 -42.13 -3.22 3.03
N LYS A 492 -41.18 -2.69 2.25
CA LYS A 492 -39.78 -2.48 2.67
C LYS A 492 -39.46 -1.00 2.82
N THR A 493 -38.54 -0.67 3.71
CA THR A 493 -38.07 0.72 3.88
C THR A 493 -36.91 1.00 2.94
N GLY A 494 -37.14 1.84 1.93
CA GLY A 494 -36.10 2.23 0.97
C GLY A 494 -35.01 3.11 1.61
N ARG A 495 -33.74 2.76 1.39
CA ARG A 495 -32.57 3.55 1.80
C ARG A 495 -31.77 4.01 0.59
N PRO A 496 -31.67 5.33 0.34
CA PRO A 496 -30.95 5.83 -0.83
C PRO A 496 -29.47 5.47 -0.73
N VAL A 497 -28.92 4.91 -1.80
CA VAL A 497 -27.50 4.58 -1.92
C VAL A 497 -26.94 5.01 -3.28
N HIS A 498 -25.64 5.26 -3.34
CA HIS A 498 -24.96 5.51 -4.61
C HIS A 498 -25.00 4.27 -5.52
N PRO A 499 -25.02 4.44 -6.86
CA PRO A 499 -25.14 3.31 -7.81
C PRO A 499 -24.06 2.23 -7.67
N HIS A 500 -22.83 2.62 -7.31
CA HIS A 500 -21.73 1.67 -7.13
C HIS A 500 -21.94 0.79 -5.89
N VAL A 501 -22.49 1.33 -4.80
CA VAL A 501 -22.86 0.57 -3.59
C VAL A 501 -23.96 -0.44 -3.91
N LYS A 502 -24.99 -0.03 -4.66
CA LYS A 502 -26.04 -0.94 -5.12
C LYS A 502 -25.47 -2.11 -5.93
N THR A 503 -24.49 -1.84 -6.79
CA THR A 503 -23.80 -2.89 -7.57
C THR A 503 -23.08 -3.89 -6.67
N ILE A 504 -22.41 -3.44 -5.61
CA ILE A 504 -21.77 -4.32 -4.61
C ILE A 504 -22.82 -5.22 -3.94
N LEU A 505 -23.91 -4.62 -3.46
CA LEU A 505 -24.97 -5.32 -2.73
C LEU A 505 -25.74 -6.34 -3.59
N ALA A 506 -25.91 -6.03 -4.86
CA ALA A 506 -26.49 -6.95 -5.84
C ALA A 506 -25.54 -8.12 -6.13
N ARG A 507 -24.25 -7.84 -6.37
CA ARG A 507 -23.23 -8.87 -6.65
C ARG A 507 -22.99 -9.83 -5.47
N SER A 508 -23.03 -9.34 -4.23
CA SER A 508 -22.92 -10.18 -3.05
C SER A 508 -24.18 -11.01 -2.76
N GLY A 509 -25.28 -10.78 -3.50
CA GLY A 509 -26.57 -11.42 -3.28
C GLY A 509 -27.28 -10.99 -1.99
N ALA A 510 -26.73 -10.02 -1.25
CA ALA A 510 -27.32 -9.51 -0.02
C ALA A 510 -28.67 -8.85 -0.27
N TYR A 511 -28.76 -8.08 -1.35
CA TYR A 511 -29.97 -7.45 -1.83
C TYR A 511 -30.08 -7.74 -3.33
N PRO A 512 -30.88 -8.75 -3.74
CA PRO A 512 -31.13 -8.98 -5.16
C PRO A 512 -31.81 -7.76 -5.78
N ASP A 513 -31.80 -7.65 -7.10
CA ASP A 513 -32.60 -6.62 -7.78
C ASP A 513 -34.06 -6.71 -7.30
N ILE A 514 -34.62 -5.57 -6.87
CA ILE A 514 -35.98 -5.52 -6.34
C ILE A 514 -36.99 -6.01 -7.39
N ARG A 515 -36.72 -5.78 -8.68
CA ARG A 515 -37.57 -6.26 -9.77
C ARG A 515 -37.57 -7.78 -9.83
N LEU A 516 -36.40 -8.42 -9.71
CA LEU A 516 -36.30 -9.88 -9.66
C LEU A 516 -37.01 -10.46 -8.42
N HIS A 517 -36.97 -9.75 -7.28
CA HIS A 517 -37.72 -10.16 -6.10
C HIS A 517 -39.24 -10.06 -6.31
N ALA A 518 -39.71 -8.96 -6.91
CA ALA A 518 -41.11 -8.75 -7.26
C ALA A 518 -41.60 -9.77 -8.30
N GLU A 519 -40.79 -10.09 -9.32
CA GLU A 519 -41.04 -11.17 -10.28
C GLU A 519 -41.19 -12.52 -9.56
N SER A 520 -40.29 -12.84 -8.63
CA SER A 520 -40.40 -14.08 -7.85
C SER A 520 -41.68 -14.14 -7.02
N LEU A 521 -42.14 -13.01 -6.46
CA LEU A 521 -43.40 -12.94 -5.72
C LEU A 521 -44.61 -13.13 -6.65
N LEU A 522 -44.59 -12.54 -7.86
CA LEU A 522 -45.62 -12.74 -8.87
C LEU A 522 -45.71 -14.21 -9.31
N LEU A 523 -44.56 -14.87 -9.56
CA LEU A 523 -44.52 -16.28 -9.94
C LEU A 523 -45.05 -17.21 -8.83
N GLN A 524 -44.88 -16.82 -7.57
CA GLN A 524 -45.37 -17.58 -6.41
C GLN A 524 -46.81 -17.22 -6.01
N ALA A 525 -47.38 -16.17 -6.60
CA ALA A 525 -48.72 -15.71 -6.26
C ALA A 525 -49.79 -16.77 -6.61
N ARG A 526 -50.87 -16.76 -5.84
CA ARG A 526 -51.97 -17.73 -6.01
C ARG A 526 -52.68 -17.48 -7.33
N SER A 527 -53.12 -18.54 -8.01
CA SER A 527 -53.92 -18.41 -9.22
C SER A 527 -55.20 -17.62 -8.94
N CYS A 528 -55.54 -16.69 -9.81
CA CYS A 528 -56.78 -15.96 -9.74
C CYS A 528 -57.89 -16.79 -10.42
N SER A 529 -58.98 -17.06 -9.71
CA SER A 529 -60.18 -17.70 -10.27
C SER A 529 -61.20 -16.70 -10.82
N ILE A 530 -60.96 -15.40 -10.61
CA ILE A 530 -61.85 -14.33 -11.06
C ILE A 530 -61.58 -14.07 -12.54
N TYR A 531 -62.65 -13.98 -13.33
CA TYR A 531 -62.56 -13.59 -14.72
C TYR A 531 -62.06 -12.14 -14.83
N VAL A 532 -60.98 -11.93 -15.58
CA VAL A 532 -60.40 -10.60 -15.82
C VAL A 532 -60.70 -10.18 -17.26
N PRO A 533 -61.56 -9.17 -17.49
CA PRO A 533 -61.91 -8.69 -18.82
C PRO A 533 -60.67 -8.26 -19.62
N GLY A 534 -60.53 -8.78 -20.84
CA GLY A 534 -59.41 -8.47 -21.74
C GLY A 534 -58.28 -9.51 -21.77
N VAL A 535 -58.27 -10.51 -20.87
CA VAL A 535 -57.25 -11.57 -20.86
C VAL A 535 -57.21 -12.35 -22.17
N ASP A 536 -58.37 -12.68 -22.75
CA ASP A 536 -58.41 -13.42 -24.02
C ASP A 536 -57.89 -12.59 -25.20
N ARG A 537 -57.98 -11.25 -25.10
CA ARG A 537 -57.37 -10.33 -26.08
C ARG A 537 -55.85 -10.34 -25.95
N LEU A 538 -55.33 -10.30 -24.72
CA LEU A 538 -53.90 -10.42 -24.45
C LEU A 538 -53.35 -11.79 -24.89
N ARG A 539 -54.06 -12.90 -24.65
CA ARG A 539 -53.67 -14.24 -25.10
C ARG A 539 -53.47 -14.33 -26.60
N ARG A 540 -54.46 -13.83 -27.37
CA ARG A 540 -54.39 -13.78 -28.84
C ARG A 540 -53.24 -12.90 -29.32
N ALA A 541 -53.05 -11.75 -28.68
CA ALA A 541 -51.95 -10.85 -28.99
C ALA A 541 -50.59 -11.52 -28.78
N LEU A 542 -50.39 -12.18 -27.64
CA LEU A 542 -49.15 -12.90 -27.33
C LEU A 542 -48.90 -14.07 -28.29
N ALA A 543 -49.91 -14.88 -28.59
CA ALA A 543 -49.80 -16.03 -29.48
C ALA A 543 -49.50 -15.62 -30.95
N THR A 544 -50.01 -14.46 -31.37
CA THR A 544 -49.74 -13.93 -32.72
C THR A 544 -48.36 -13.27 -32.81
N LEU A 545 -47.94 -12.61 -31.73
CA LEU A 545 -46.71 -11.80 -31.73
C LEU A 545 -45.45 -12.62 -31.44
N LEU A 546 -45.53 -13.61 -30.56
CA LEU A 546 -44.37 -14.31 -30.02
C LEU A 546 -44.25 -15.75 -30.56
N PRO A 547 -43.15 -16.11 -31.23
CA PRO A 547 -42.97 -17.45 -31.78
C PRO A 547 -43.02 -18.53 -30.68
N GLY A 548 -43.80 -19.59 -30.91
CA GLY A 548 -43.89 -20.73 -29.99
C GLY A 548 -44.76 -20.48 -28.76
N VAL A 549 -45.38 -19.30 -28.63
CA VAL A 549 -46.37 -19.01 -27.59
C VAL A 549 -47.77 -19.34 -28.11
N THR A 550 -48.56 -20.02 -27.30
CA THR A 550 -49.95 -20.40 -27.56
C THR A 550 -50.90 -19.61 -26.66
N GLU A 551 -52.17 -19.51 -27.03
CA GLU A 551 -53.17 -18.75 -26.25
C GLU A 551 -53.34 -19.28 -24.82
N ASN A 552 -53.04 -20.57 -24.58
CA ASN A 552 -53.15 -21.18 -23.26
C ASN A 552 -51.96 -20.87 -22.32
N GLN A 553 -50.89 -20.26 -22.83
CA GLN A 553 -49.67 -19.95 -22.06
C GLN A 553 -49.75 -18.59 -21.34
N LEU A 554 -50.89 -18.30 -20.71
CA LEU A 554 -51.07 -17.14 -19.83
C LEU A 554 -51.86 -17.52 -18.57
N ALA A 555 -51.21 -17.36 -17.42
CA ALA A 555 -51.75 -17.57 -16.08
C ALA A 555 -51.93 -16.23 -15.35
N VAL A 556 -53.12 -16.02 -14.79
CA VAL A 556 -53.44 -14.82 -14.00
C VAL A 556 -53.29 -15.14 -12.52
N ARG A 557 -52.62 -14.28 -11.76
CA ARG A 557 -52.32 -14.46 -10.33
C ARG A 557 -52.83 -13.28 -9.50
N GLN A 558 -53.16 -13.56 -8.24
CA GLN A 558 -53.48 -12.55 -7.24
C GLN A 558 -52.19 -11.89 -6.74
N PHE A 559 -51.76 -10.86 -7.45
CA PHE A 559 -50.57 -10.07 -7.15
C PHE A 559 -50.98 -8.63 -6.91
N ASN A 560 -50.74 -8.13 -5.69
CA ASN A 560 -51.26 -6.84 -5.23
C ASN A 560 -50.29 -5.68 -5.45
N HIS A 561 -49.25 -5.88 -6.26
CA HIS A 561 -48.22 -4.87 -6.51
C HIS A 561 -48.27 -4.41 -7.97
N SER A 562 -47.93 -3.15 -8.20
CA SER A 562 -48.02 -2.44 -9.48
C SER A 562 -47.01 -2.95 -10.50
N GLN A 563 -45.86 -3.45 -10.04
CA GLN A 563 -44.81 -4.02 -10.89
C GLN A 563 -44.19 -5.27 -10.26
N PRO A 564 -43.75 -6.25 -11.08
CA PRO A 564 -44.03 -6.36 -12.51
C PRO A 564 -45.50 -6.70 -12.77
N THR A 565 -46.02 -6.26 -13.91
CA THR A 565 -47.39 -6.53 -14.37
C THR A 565 -47.53 -7.94 -14.95
N ILE A 566 -46.54 -8.37 -15.74
CA ILE A 566 -46.49 -9.66 -16.43
C ILE A 566 -45.05 -10.12 -16.66
N VAL A 567 -44.79 -11.42 -16.54
CA VAL A 567 -43.46 -12.02 -16.61
C VAL A 567 -43.51 -13.35 -17.37
N TRP A 568 -42.52 -13.63 -18.21
CA TRP A 568 -42.36 -14.93 -18.89
C TRP A 568 -41.65 -15.95 -17.99
N ASP A 569 -42.33 -17.00 -17.52
CA ASP A 569 -41.68 -18.06 -16.74
C ASP A 569 -40.96 -19.07 -17.64
N MET A 570 -39.62 -19.10 -17.57
CA MET A 570 -38.78 -20.02 -18.35
C MET A 570 -38.94 -21.49 -17.93
N VAL A 571 -39.40 -21.76 -16.72
CA VAL A 571 -39.54 -23.13 -16.21
C VAL A 571 -40.81 -23.77 -16.73
N THR A 572 -41.91 -23.02 -16.73
CA THR A 572 -43.21 -23.52 -17.21
C THR A 572 -43.50 -23.17 -18.66
N GLU A 573 -42.74 -22.25 -19.25
CA GLU A 573 -43.02 -21.66 -20.57
C GLU A 573 -44.42 -21.05 -20.63
N VAL A 574 -44.77 -20.26 -19.60
CA VAL A 574 -46.07 -19.60 -19.46
C VAL A 574 -45.86 -18.15 -19.02
N PHE A 575 -46.62 -17.23 -19.58
CA PHE A 575 -46.72 -15.87 -19.04
C PHE A 575 -47.52 -15.86 -17.74
N VAL A 576 -47.00 -15.19 -16.73
CA VAL A 576 -47.66 -15.00 -15.45
C VAL A 576 -47.93 -13.52 -15.25
N MET A 577 -49.20 -13.12 -15.10
CA MET A 577 -49.60 -11.73 -14.90
C MET A 577 -50.35 -11.51 -13.59
N GLY A 578 -50.19 -10.32 -13.01
CA GLY A 578 -51.03 -9.84 -11.92
C GLY A 578 -52.42 -9.44 -12.39
N VAL A 579 -53.37 -9.30 -11.45
CA VAL A 579 -54.67 -8.70 -11.76
C VAL A 579 -54.44 -7.20 -12.05
N PRO A 580 -54.90 -6.67 -13.19
CA PRO A 580 -54.70 -5.27 -13.53
C PRO A 580 -55.40 -4.34 -12.53
N ALA A 581 -54.74 -3.21 -12.23
CA ALA A 581 -55.35 -2.16 -11.43
C ALA A 581 -56.61 -1.62 -12.12
N PRO A 582 -57.63 -1.19 -11.34
CA PRO A 582 -58.81 -0.55 -11.91
C PRO A 582 -58.40 0.69 -12.70
N CYS A 583 -58.97 0.87 -13.89
CA CYS A 583 -58.65 2.02 -14.73
C CYS A 583 -59.34 3.27 -14.17
N GLU A 584 -58.54 4.28 -13.85
CA GLU A 584 -59.03 5.57 -13.33
C GLU A 584 -60.03 6.25 -14.29
N ASN A 585 -59.88 6.03 -15.60
CA ASN A 585 -60.75 6.63 -16.61
C ASN A 585 -62.07 5.86 -16.83
N HIS A 586 -62.16 4.61 -16.39
CA HIS A 586 -63.28 3.71 -16.66
C HIS A 586 -63.60 2.91 -15.40
N GLY A 587 -64.29 3.54 -14.44
CA GLY A 587 -64.46 3.09 -13.06
C GLY A 587 -65.13 1.72 -12.83
N ASP A 588 -65.67 1.07 -13.86
CA ASP A 588 -66.46 -0.16 -13.73
C ASP A 588 -65.64 -1.47 -13.86
N GLY A 589 -64.30 -1.43 -13.85
CA GLY A 589 -63.44 -2.63 -13.82
C GLY A 589 -63.55 -3.56 -15.05
N GLY A 590 -64.40 -3.23 -16.02
CA GLY A 590 -64.61 -3.96 -17.27
C GLY A 590 -63.76 -3.47 -18.46
N CYS A 591 -62.98 -2.40 -18.28
CA CYS A 591 -62.18 -1.85 -19.36
C CYS A 591 -60.97 -2.73 -19.69
N VAL A 592 -60.48 -2.58 -20.93
CA VAL A 592 -59.34 -3.36 -21.47
C VAL A 592 -58.13 -2.48 -21.79
N CYS A 593 -58.10 -1.24 -21.27
CA CYS A 593 -57.02 -0.27 -21.51
C CYS A 593 -55.66 -0.76 -21.02
N TRP A 594 -55.64 -1.70 -20.07
CA TRP A 594 -54.43 -2.31 -19.52
C TRP A 594 -53.75 -3.31 -20.48
N VAL A 595 -54.46 -3.83 -21.49
CA VAL A 595 -53.95 -4.88 -22.40
C VAL A 595 -52.71 -4.41 -23.17
N GLY A 596 -52.71 -3.16 -23.64
CA GLY A 596 -51.57 -2.59 -24.38
C GLY A 596 -50.30 -2.50 -23.53
N PRO A 597 -50.31 -1.83 -22.37
CA PRO A 597 -49.19 -1.82 -21.44
C PRO A 597 -48.68 -3.21 -21.04
N TYR A 598 -49.60 -4.13 -20.73
CA TYR A 598 -49.22 -5.51 -20.37
C TYR A 598 -48.59 -6.26 -21.55
N LEU A 599 -49.09 -6.07 -22.78
CA LEU A 599 -48.45 -6.65 -23.97
C LEU A 599 -47.02 -6.14 -24.14
N ALA A 600 -46.77 -4.85 -23.90
CA ALA A 600 -45.43 -4.28 -23.97
C ALA A 600 -44.49 -4.86 -22.90
N ASP A 601 -44.97 -4.97 -21.66
CA ASP A 601 -44.20 -5.57 -20.56
C ASP A 601 -43.92 -7.06 -20.80
N ALA A 602 -44.88 -7.79 -21.39
CA ALA A 602 -44.72 -9.20 -21.72
C ALA A 602 -43.65 -9.43 -22.79
N VAL A 603 -43.66 -8.62 -23.86
CA VAL A 603 -42.65 -8.66 -24.92
C VAL A 603 -41.28 -8.37 -24.34
N ALA A 604 -41.14 -7.30 -23.55
CA ALA A 604 -39.88 -6.96 -22.90
C ALA A 604 -39.39 -8.09 -21.97
N SER A 605 -40.29 -8.71 -21.21
CA SER A 605 -39.95 -9.87 -20.36
C SER A 605 -39.50 -11.09 -21.17
N TRP A 606 -40.11 -11.34 -22.33
CA TRP A 606 -39.79 -12.48 -23.18
C TRP A 606 -38.46 -12.28 -23.92
N GLU A 607 -38.22 -11.11 -24.49
CA GLU A 607 -36.97 -10.75 -25.17
C GLU A 607 -35.78 -10.84 -24.21
N ASN A 608 -35.93 -10.31 -22.99
CA ASN A 608 -34.88 -10.37 -21.96
C ASN A 608 -34.48 -11.81 -21.58
N ARG A 609 -35.41 -12.77 -21.66
CA ARG A 609 -35.19 -14.17 -21.27
C ARG A 609 -34.83 -15.07 -22.44
N ASN A 610 -35.07 -14.63 -23.69
CA ASN A 610 -34.72 -15.33 -24.92
C ASN A 610 -33.62 -14.58 -25.70
N ALA A 611 -32.43 -14.50 -25.09
CA ALA A 611 -31.27 -13.84 -25.70
C ALA A 611 -30.94 -14.48 -27.07
N GLY A 612 -31.17 -13.73 -28.16
CA GLY A 612 -30.98 -14.17 -29.54
C GLY A 612 -32.25 -14.13 -30.41
N ALA A 613 -33.42 -13.88 -29.83
CA ALA A 613 -34.62 -13.57 -30.60
C ALA A 613 -34.49 -12.20 -31.29
N GLU A 614 -35.08 -12.06 -32.48
CA GLU A 614 -35.16 -10.78 -33.19
C GLU A 614 -36.03 -9.80 -32.38
N MET A 615 -35.51 -8.60 -32.10
CA MET A 615 -36.26 -7.58 -31.36
C MET A 615 -37.51 -7.19 -32.14
N LEU A 616 -38.67 -7.27 -31.49
CA LEU A 616 -39.95 -6.96 -32.11
C LEU A 616 -40.12 -5.45 -32.27
N SER A 617 -40.49 -5.03 -33.49
CA SER A 617 -40.77 -3.61 -33.73
C SER A 617 -42.02 -3.15 -32.99
N LYS A 618 -42.01 -1.90 -32.49
CA LYS A 618 -43.21 -1.26 -31.89
C LYS A 618 -44.41 -1.27 -32.84
N ALA A 619 -44.18 -1.19 -34.15
CA ALA A 619 -45.23 -1.26 -35.16
C ALA A 619 -45.86 -2.66 -35.28
N ALA A 620 -45.08 -3.73 -35.08
CA ALA A 620 -45.62 -5.09 -35.01
C ALA A 620 -46.49 -5.25 -33.76
N MET A 621 -46.01 -4.80 -32.60
CA MET A 621 -46.80 -4.81 -31.35
C MET A 621 -48.12 -4.05 -31.51
N TYR A 622 -48.10 -2.86 -32.10
CA TYR A 622 -49.30 -2.03 -32.28
C TYR A 622 -50.32 -2.67 -33.22
N ARG A 623 -49.87 -3.24 -34.35
CA ARG A 623 -50.75 -3.97 -35.30
C ARG A 623 -51.40 -5.18 -34.64
N VAL A 624 -50.63 -5.97 -33.89
CA VAL A 624 -51.17 -7.14 -33.18
C VAL A 624 -52.13 -6.73 -32.07
N TYR A 625 -51.82 -5.65 -31.35
CA TYR A 625 -52.72 -5.09 -30.34
C TYR A 625 -54.07 -4.69 -30.96
N LEU A 626 -54.09 -3.91 -32.04
CA LEU A 626 -55.32 -3.50 -32.72
C LEU A 626 -56.15 -4.69 -33.19
N ASN A 627 -55.51 -5.67 -33.84
CA ASN A 627 -56.18 -6.87 -34.34
C ASN A 627 -56.79 -7.72 -33.21
N SER A 628 -56.20 -7.70 -32.01
CA SER A 628 -56.66 -8.49 -30.86
C SER A 628 -57.82 -7.85 -30.09
N MET A 629 -58.18 -6.60 -30.40
CA MET A 629 -59.15 -5.81 -29.63
C MET A 629 -60.60 -5.84 -30.14
N GLU A 630 -60.93 -6.70 -31.11
CA GLU A 630 -62.28 -7.03 -31.65
C GLU A 630 -63.38 -5.97 -31.44
N GLY A 631 -63.76 -5.31 -32.54
CA GLY A 631 -64.81 -4.27 -32.57
C GLY A 631 -64.35 -2.90 -33.09
N VAL A 632 -63.06 -2.73 -33.39
CA VAL A 632 -62.54 -1.57 -34.13
C VAL A 632 -62.48 -1.98 -35.60
N HIS A 633 -63.36 -1.44 -36.45
CA HIS A 633 -63.25 -1.60 -37.90
C HIS A 633 -61.89 -1.04 -38.35
N THR A 634 -61.01 -1.93 -38.81
CA THR A 634 -59.67 -1.60 -39.32
C THR A 634 -59.67 -0.91 -40.68
N ASP A 635 -60.85 -0.61 -41.25
CA ASP A 635 -60.98 -0.01 -42.58
C ASP A 635 -60.67 1.50 -42.62
N ASP A 636 -60.53 2.21 -41.49
CA ASP A 636 -60.33 3.67 -41.46
C ASP A 636 -59.03 4.18 -40.81
N MET A 637 -58.10 3.30 -40.42
CA MET A 637 -56.81 3.73 -39.83
C MET A 637 -55.65 3.44 -40.78
N GLN A 638 -55.50 4.30 -41.80
CA GLN A 638 -54.28 4.37 -42.60
C GLN A 638 -53.09 4.76 -41.73
N GLU A 639 -52.00 4.00 -41.88
CA GLU A 639 -50.68 4.31 -41.30
C GLU A 639 -50.28 5.77 -41.61
N PRO A 640 -49.68 6.53 -40.66
CA PRO A 640 -48.95 7.72 -41.04
C PRO A 640 -47.77 7.26 -41.91
N SER A 641 -47.91 7.48 -43.21
CA SER A 641 -46.92 7.15 -44.21
C SER A 641 -45.62 7.90 -43.88
N ASN A 642 -44.57 7.11 -43.67
CA ASN A 642 -43.18 7.57 -43.71
C ASN A 642 -42.89 8.01 -45.15
N SER A 643 -43.23 9.25 -45.49
CA SER A 643 -42.85 9.90 -46.75
C SER A 643 -41.84 11.01 -46.45
N LYS A 644 -40.57 10.71 -46.72
CA LYS A 644 -39.58 11.68 -47.21
C LYS A 644 -38.35 10.90 -47.68
N ASN A 645 -38.43 10.47 -48.93
CA ASN A 645 -37.30 10.33 -49.84
C ASN A 645 -37.86 10.46 -51.26
N GLU A 646 -37.98 11.70 -51.73
CA GLU A 646 -37.95 11.99 -53.16
C GLU A 646 -36.96 13.13 -53.38
N GLU A 647 -35.85 12.77 -54.00
CA GLU A 647 -35.01 13.66 -54.79
C GLU A 647 -35.83 14.14 -56.00
N VAL A 648 -35.85 15.44 -56.32
CA VAL A 648 -35.71 15.98 -57.69
C VAL A 648 -35.31 17.46 -57.63
N ASN A 649 -34.34 17.79 -58.48
CA ASN A 649 -33.78 19.09 -58.85
C ASN A 649 -34.76 20.25 -59.12
N GLY A 650 -34.26 21.46 -58.84
CA GLY A 650 -34.14 22.54 -59.84
C GLY A 650 -35.07 23.75 -59.71
N ASN A 651 -34.46 24.92 -59.44
CA ASN A 651 -34.82 26.31 -59.80
C ASN A 651 -36.30 26.73 -59.65
N THR A 652 -36.66 27.82 -58.98
CA THR A 652 -36.32 29.21 -59.33
C THR A 652 -36.92 30.14 -58.24
N SER A 653 -36.29 31.30 -58.07
CA SER A 653 -36.53 32.37 -57.08
C SER A 653 -37.92 33.09 -57.14
N PRO A 654 -38.09 34.25 -56.44
CA PRO A 654 -38.85 34.51 -55.19
C PRO A 654 -40.18 35.28 -55.49
N PRO A 655 -41.05 35.75 -54.54
CA PRO A 655 -40.82 36.90 -53.61
C PRO A 655 -41.73 36.84 -52.32
N PRO A 656 -42.19 37.95 -51.70
CA PRO A 656 -41.56 38.67 -50.58
C PRO A 656 -42.42 38.71 -49.28
N GLN A 657 -41.86 39.32 -48.23
CA GLN A 657 -42.55 39.78 -47.01
C GLN A 657 -43.78 40.66 -47.32
N PRO A 658 -44.78 40.71 -46.42
CA PRO A 658 -44.92 41.82 -45.46
C PRO A 658 -45.27 41.32 -44.04
N ALA A 659 -44.66 41.81 -42.97
CA ALA A 659 -44.86 43.11 -42.29
C ALA A 659 -46.06 43.13 -41.32
N VAL A 660 -45.73 43.03 -40.02
CA VAL A 660 -45.94 44.07 -38.99
C VAL A 660 -47.35 44.28 -38.40
N ASN A 661 -47.35 44.37 -37.06
CA ASN A 661 -48.33 44.86 -36.08
C ASN A 661 -49.41 43.87 -35.61
N ASP A 662 -49.80 43.83 -34.33
CA ASP A 662 -49.32 44.35 -33.05
C ASP A 662 -50.33 43.82 -32.00
N GLU A 663 -49.93 43.86 -30.73
CA GLU A 663 -50.75 43.93 -29.50
C GLU A 663 -51.16 42.61 -28.81
N ASP A 664 -50.49 42.43 -27.65
CA ASP A 664 -51.03 42.06 -26.33
C ASP A 664 -51.49 40.62 -26.10
N GLU A 665 -51.24 39.95 -24.97
CA GLU A 665 -50.55 40.20 -23.70
C GLU A 665 -50.39 38.79 -23.06
N ASP A 666 -49.43 38.63 -22.15
CA ASP A 666 -49.29 37.55 -21.15
C ASP A 666 -49.07 36.08 -21.62
N ASP A 667 -47.82 35.60 -21.46
CA ASP A 667 -47.53 34.58 -20.42
C ASP A 667 -46.04 34.12 -20.42
N ASN A 668 -45.44 34.16 -19.22
CA ASN A 668 -44.36 33.32 -18.68
C ASN A 668 -43.30 32.70 -19.63
N GLU A 669 -42.09 33.26 -19.65
CA GLU A 669 -40.90 32.58 -20.20
C GLU A 669 -39.76 32.47 -19.16
N LEU A 670 -39.52 31.21 -18.73
CA LEU A 670 -38.30 30.77 -18.05
C LEU A 670 -37.20 30.58 -19.11
N GLY A 671 -36.21 31.47 -19.09
CA GLY A 671 -35.06 31.43 -20.00
C GLY A 671 -34.16 30.20 -19.78
N TYR A 672 -34.06 29.37 -20.83
CA TYR A 672 -32.94 28.47 -21.06
C TYR A 672 -31.77 29.27 -21.66
N ILE A 673 -30.58 29.20 -21.05
CA ILE A 673 -29.34 29.65 -21.68
C ILE A 673 -28.64 28.46 -22.34
N THR A 674 -28.44 28.65 -23.63
CA THR A 674 -27.79 27.82 -24.65
C THR A 674 -26.30 27.63 -24.37
N VAL A 675 -25.82 26.40 -24.58
CA VAL A 675 -24.39 26.04 -24.62
C VAL A 675 -23.77 26.62 -25.91
N VAL A 676 -22.80 27.52 -25.75
CA VAL A 676 -21.96 28.03 -26.84
C VAL A 676 -20.78 27.09 -27.04
N SER A 677 -20.64 26.63 -28.29
CA SER A 677 -19.52 25.83 -28.78
C SER A 677 -18.37 26.76 -29.17
N HIS A 678 -17.18 26.60 -28.60
CA HIS A 678 -15.96 27.22 -29.11
C HIS A 678 -14.91 26.19 -29.53
N ALA A 679 -14.69 26.20 -30.84
CA ALA A 679 -13.54 25.82 -31.65
C ALA A 679 -12.24 25.42 -30.92
N THR A 680 -11.73 24.24 -31.28
CA THR A 680 -10.33 23.85 -31.09
C THR A 680 -9.64 23.79 -32.45
N THR A 681 -8.65 24.66 -32.64
CA THR A 681 -7.73 24.68 -33.79
C THR A 681 -6.61 23.66 -33.57
N PRO A 682 -6.05 23.00 -34.62
CA PRO A 682 -5.27 21.78 -34.48
C PRO A 682 -3.76 22.05 -34.41
N MET A 683 -3.02 21.19 -33.68
CA MET A 683 -1.59 21.00 -33.90
C MET A 683 -1.30 19.52 -34.15
N GLN A 684 -0.83 19.25 -35.37
CA GLN A 684 -0.40 17.94 -35.83
C GLN A 684 1.03 17.62 -35.36
N ALA A 685 1.20 16.34 -34.98
CA ALA A 685 2.33 15.42 -35.20
C ALA A 685 3.75 15.85 -34.77
N THR A 686 4.53 15.02 -34.06
CA THR A 686 5.13 13.81 -34.65
C THR A 686 5.55 12.75 -33.61
N LEU A 687 5.11 11.51 -33.87
CA LEU A 687 5.54 10.16 -33.46
C LEU A 687 6.80 9.93 -32.59
N ARG A 688 6.65 9.06 -31.58
CA ARG A 688 7.16 7.66 -31.62
C ARG A 688 6.49 6.78 -30.56
N ALA A 689 5.79 5.75 -31.03
CA ALA A 689 5.21 4.68 -30.22
C ALA A 689 6.29 3.69 -29.78
N TYR A 690 6.28 3.30 -28.50
CA TYR A 690 6.83 2.04 -28.03
C TYR A 690 5.88 1.42 -26.99
N GLY A 691 5.70 0.12 -27.12
CA GLY A 691 4.58 -0.66 -26.58
C GLY A 691 4.50 -0.76 -25.06
N THR A 692 3.27 -1.06 -24.64
CA THR A 692 2.85 -1.52 -23.31
C THR A 692 3.57 -2.81 -22.90
N PRO A 693 4.20 -2.90 -21.71
CA PRO A 693 4.60 -4.16 -21.12
C PRO A 693 3.51 -4.73 -20.20
N ARG A 694 3.19 -6.01 -20.38
CA ARG A 694 2.28 -6.80 -19.54
C ARG A 694 3.06 -7.63 -18.51
N SER A 695 2.55 -7.60 -17.27
CA SER A 695 2.57 -8.61 -16.20
C SER A 695 3.62 -9.75 -16.26
N ILE A 696 4.56 -9.74 -15.30
CA ILE A 696 5.46 -10.86 -14.98
C ILE A 696 5.07 -11.41 -13.60
N SER A 697 4.81 -12.72 -13.50
CA SER A 697 4.66 -13.48 -12.24
C SER A 697 5.90 -14.34 -11.97
N PRO A 698 6.35 -14.51 -10.71
CA PRO A 698 7.55 -15.29 -10.42
C PRO A 698 7.31 -16.81 -10.33
N ARG A 699 8.28 -17.54 -10.88
CA ARG A 699 8.33 -18.99 -11.13
C ARG A 699 8.70 -19.78 -9.85
N ARG A 700 7.96 -20.86 -9.57
CA ARG A 700 8.25 -21.89 -8.53
C ARG A 700 9.59 -22.60 -8.79
N VAL A 701 10.42 -22.71 -7.76
CA VAL A 701 11.54 -23.67 -7.68
C VAL A 701 11.03 -24.88 -6.89
N LEU A 702 11.02 -26.06 -7.52
CA LEU A 702 10.74 -27.35 -6.88
C LEU A 702 12.06 -27.92 -6.35
N LEU A 703 12.18 -28.06 -5.03
CA LEU A 703 13.21 -28.87 -4.39
C LEU A 703 12.54 -30.12 -3.80
N THR A 704 12.98 -31.28 -4.27
CA THR A 704 12.68 -32.61 -3.74
C THR A 704 13.48 -32.87 -2.45
N PRO A 705 12.92 -33.58 -1.45
CA PRO A 705 13.63 -33.92 -0.23
C PRO A 705 14.35 -35.27 -0.36
N ALA A 706 15.63 -35.33 0.02
CA ALA A 706 16.32 -36.57 0.37
C ALA A 706 16.64 -36.53 1.86
N SER A 707 16.13 -37.52 2.57
CA SER A 707 16.33 -37.78 4.00
C SER A 707 17.57 -38.68 4.22
N PRO A 708 18.00 -38.87 5.47
CA PRO A 708 19.41 -38.80 5.86
C PRO A 708 20.06 -40.18 5.93
N ASP A 709 21.40 -40.19 5.88
CA ASP A 709 22.13 -41.31 6.45
C ASP A 709 23.36 -40.89 7.26
N ARG A 710 23.64 -41.76 8.20
CA ARG A 710 24.36 -41.62 9.46
C ARG A 710 25.78 -42.18 9.27
N ARG A 711 26.81 -41.55 9.85
CA ARG A 711 27.87 -42.17 10.70
C ARG A 711 29.19 -41.38 10.79
N THR A 712 29.51 -40.99 12.02
CA THR A 712 30.79 -41.18 12.75
C THR A 712 32.12 -41.00 12.02
N SER A 713 32.96 -40.07 12.48
CA SER A 713 34.27 -40.40 13.08
C SER A 713 34.90 -39.17 13.73
N SER A 714 35.21 -39.31 15.02
CA SER A 714 36.15 -38.50 15.79
C SER A 714 37.61 -38.74 15.37
N VAL A 715 38.50 -37.76 15.61
CA VAL A 715 39.84 -37.84 16.28
C VAL A 715 40.62 -36.52 16.02
N PRO A 716 41.52 -36.08 16.94
CA PRO A 716 41.78 -34.66 17.20
C PRO A 716 43.18 -34.14 16.78
N ALA A 717 43.30 -32.81 16.86
CA ALA A 717 44.46 -31.96 17.16
C ALA A 717 45.85 -32.29 16.59
N LEU A 718 46.46 -31.33 15.86
CA LEU A 718 47.84 -30.91 16.17
C LEU A 718 48.24 -29.56 15.55
N VAL A 719 49.11 -28.89 16.32
CA VAL A 719 49.81 -27.62 16.14
C VAL A 719 50.94 -27.73 15.10
N ALA A 720 51.14 -26.69 14.27
CA ALA A 720 52.42 -26.15 13.76
C ALA A 720 52.13 -25.18 12.59
N ALA A 721 52.39 -23.87 12.73
CA ALA A 721 53.66 -23.19 12.45
C ALA A 721 53.90 -22.87 10.95
N ALA A 722 53.89 -21.56 10.67
CA ALA A 722 54.71 -20.81 9.71
C ALA A 722 55.09 -21.42 8.34
N THR A 723 54.54 -20.83 7.27
CA THR A 723 55.21 -20.55 5.98
C THR A 723 54.33 -19.55 5.22
N SER A 724 54.73 -18.28 5.05
CA SER A 724 55.54 -17.78 3.93
C SER A 724 55.00 -18.17 2.55
N SER A 725 54.31 -17.23 1.89
CA SER A 725 54.15 -17.14 0.43
C SER A 725 53.84 -15.68 0.10
N GLN A 726 54.85 -14.87 -0.18
CA GLN A 726 55.39 -14.64 -1.53
C GLN A 726 54.37 -13.98 -2.47
N SER A 727 54.32 -12.64 -2.39
CA SER A 727 53.89 -11.80 -3.52
C SER A 727 54.85 -11.94 -4.69
N PRO A 728 54.37 -11.92 -5.94
CA PRO A 728 55.24 -11.97 -7.10
C PRO A 728 55.97 -10.65 -7.31
N ARG A 729 57.25 -10.82 -7.64
CA ARG A 729 58.32 -9.84 -7.77
C ARG A 729 58.22 -9.07 -9.11
N ARG A 730 58.43 -7.76 -9.02
CA ARG A 730 58.76 -6.80 -10.11
C ARG A 730 60.05 -7.17 -10.85
N THR A 731 60.17 -6.65 -12.10
CA THR A 731 61.34 -5.90 -12.65
C THR A 731 60.99 -5.30 -14.04
N PRO A 732 61.72 -4.30 -14.62
CA PRO A 732 62.09 -2.97 -14.09
C PRO A 732 62.09 -1.84 -15.19
N ALA A 733 62.67 -0.67 -14.84
CA ALA A 733 63.08 0.50 -15.65
C ALA A 733 62.05 1.65 -15.74
N LEU A 734 62.38 2.94 -15.54
CA LEU A 734 63.60 3.69 -15.83
C LEU A 734 63.96 4.69 -14.71
N GLU A 735 65.27 4.93 -14.57
CA GLU A 735 65.95 5.85 -13.65
C GLU A 735 65.81 7.34 -14.02
N ALA A 736 65.83 8.21 -13.00
CA ALA A 736 66.36 9.56 -13.09
C ALA A 736 67.17 9.88 -11.80
N PRO A 737 68.33 10.57 -11.90
CA PRO A 737 69.35 10.61 -10.85
C PRO A 737 69.16 11.75 -9.81
N PRO A 738 69.78 11.64 -8.63
CA PRO A 738 69.68 12.64 -7.56
C PRO A 738 70.62 13.85 -7.80
N PRO A 739 70.26 15.07 -7.38
CA PRO A 739 71.20 16.17 -7.36
C PRO A 739 72.17 16.02 -6.19
N LYS A 740 73.44 16.05 -6.54
CA LYS A 740 74.61 16.01 -5.66
C LYS A 740 74.72 17.29 -4.84
N THR A 741 74.92 17.10 -3.54
CA THR A 741 75.54 18.07 -2.63
C THR A 741 76.98 18.31 -3.05
N ASN A 742 77.34 19.57 -3.28
CA ASN A 742 78.74 20.01 -3.34
C ASN A 742 78.89 21.22 -2.41
N ASP A 743 79.54 20.97 -1.28
CA ASP A 743 80.39 21.93 -0.59
C ASP A 743 81.55 22.34 -1.51
N THR A 744 81.87 23.64 -1.60
CA THR A 744 83.24 24.19 -1.49
C THR A 744 83.31 25.71 -1.75
N GLY A 745 84.13 26.41 -0.95
CA GLY A 745 84.62 27.77 -1.20
C GLY A 745 84.17 28.78 -0.12
N SER A 746 84.76 28.81 1.07
CA SER A 746 86.08 29.37 1.42
C SER A 746 86.27 30.85 1.08
N THR A 747 86.25 31.66 2.15
CA THR A 747 87.10 32.85 2.43
C THR A 747 87.36 33.90 1.34
N SER A 748 86.94 35.14 1.61
CA SER A 748 87.92 36.24 1.77
C SER A 748 87.30 37.45 2.49
N HIS A 749 87.85 37.80 3.64
CA HIS A 749 87.77 39.15 4.18
C HIS A 749 88.56 40.09 3.27
N HIS A 750 87.90 41.09 2.69
CA HIS A 750 88.56 42.32 2.22
C HIS A 750 87.89 43.52 2.89
N PRO A 751 88.68 44.49 3.38
CA PRO A 751 88.16 45.70 4.01
C PRO A 751 87.58 46.64 2.95
N PRO A 752 86.58 47.48 3.28
CA PRO A 752 86.11 48.48 2.35
C PRO A 752 87.19 49.56 2.21
N THR A 753 87.83 49.61 1.05
CA THR A 753 88.51 50.81 0.57
C THR A 753 87.46 51.88 0.32
N GLU A 754 87.65 53.01 0.99
CA GLU A 754 87.06 54.28 0.67
C GLU A 754 87.31 54.59 -0.82
N ASP A 755 86.25 54.67 -1.62
CA ASP A 755 86.32 55.38 -2.89
C ASP A 755 84.94 55.93 -3.26
N ASN A 756 84.91 57.26 -3.38
CA ASN A 756 83.90 58.15 -3.94
C ASN A 756 82.46 57.64 -4.14
N CYS A 757 81.58 58.13 -3.25
CA CYS A 757 80.19 58.44 -3.60
C CYS A 757 80.17 59.51 -4.70
N ASP A 758 80.21 59.11 -5.97
CA ASP A 758 79.85 59.99 -7.07
C ASP A 758 78.32 60.03 -7.21
N THR A 759 77.74 61.06 -6.57
CA THR A 759 76.36 61.58 -6.74
C THR A 759 75.16 60.69 -6.37
N ILE A 760 74.16 61.34 -5.76
CA ILE A 760 72.85 60.75 -5.39
C ILE A 760 72.14 60.11 -6.60
N GLU A 761 72.42 60.61 -7.81
CA GLU A 761 71.89 60.09 -9.07
C GLU A 761 72.29 58.63 -9.34
N ASP A 762 73.54 58.23 -9.06
CA ASP A 762 74.02 56.86 -9.33
C ASP A 762 73.44 55.84 -8.35
N LEU A 763 73.24 56.24 -7.09
CA LEU A 763 72.50 55.45 -6.09
C LEU A 763 71.02 55.28 -6.48
N TRP A 764 70.41 56.32 -7.06
CA TRP A 764 69.05 56.21 -7.58
C TRP A 764 69.00 55.30 -8.81
N GLN A 765 69.99 55.37 -9.69
CA GLN A 765 70.05 54.54 -10.89
C GLN A 765 70.24 53.05 -10.53
N ASP A 766 71.13 52.72 -9.59
CA ASP A 766 71.31 51.34 -9.08
C ASP A 766 70.05 50.83 -8.35
N MET A 767 69.41 51.68 -7.53
CA MET A 767 68.15 51.30 -6.88
C MET A 767 67.03 51.04 -7.89
N LYS A 768 66.94 51.85 -8.95
CA LYS A 768 65.98 51.68 -10.03
C LYS A 768 66.25 50.39 -10.82
N GLU A 769 67.50 50.10 -11.16
CA GLU A 769 67.88 48.84 -11.80
C GLU A 769 67.57 47.62 -10.93
N ARG A 770 67.82 47.67 -9.62
CA ARG A 770 67.50 46.57 -8.70
C ARG A 770 66.00 46.36 -8.58
N ILE A 771 65.21 47.43 -8.55
CA ILE A 771 63.75 47.36 -8.55
C ILE A 771 63.25 46.76 -9.87
N GLU A 772 63.76 47.19 -11.02
CA GLU A 772 63.40 46.64 -12.33
C GLU A 772 63.79 45.16 -12.48
N LYS A 773 64.99 44.77 -12.02
CA LYS A 773 65.41 43.36 -11.98
C LYS A 773 64.53 42.53 -11.06
N PHE A 774 64.13 43.07 -9.90
CA PHE A 774 63.24 42.38 -8.95
C PHE A 774 61.81 42.24 -9.50
N THR A 775 61.27 43.28 -10.13
CA THR A 775 59.92 43.23 -10.73
C THR A 775 59.89 42.27 -11.91
N HIS A 776 60.90 42.26 -12.78
CA HIS A 776 61.01 41.28 -13.86
C HIS A 776 61.13 39.84 -13.34
N ALA A 777 62.01 39.60 -12.36
CA ALA A 777 62.14 38.26 -11.76
C ALA A 777 60.85 37.78 -11.09
N ARG A 778 60.09 38.69 -10.46
CA ARG A 778 58.78 38.38 -9.87
C ARG A 778 57.74 38.07 -10.94
N LEU A 779 57.66 38.87 -12.00
CA LEU A 779 56.75 38.64 -13.13
C LEU A 779 57.05 37.32 -13.84
N ASP A 780 58.33 36.98 -14.03
CA ASP A 780 58.73 35.71 -14.64
C ASP A 780 58.41 34.50 -13.74
N LYS A 781 58.47 34.68 -12.41
CA LYS A 781 58.05 33.65 -11.45
C LYS A 781 56.53 33.47 -11.47
N GLU A 782 55.77 34.57 -11.49
CA GLU A 782 54.31 34.54 -11.59
C GLU A 782 53.85 33.93 -12.91
N ARG A 783 54.52 34.27 -14.03
CA ARG A 783 54.26 33.67 -15.36
C ARG A 783 54.56 32.17 -15.38
N ARG A 784 55.69 31.72 -14.81
CA ARG A 784 56.00 30.28 -14.70
C ARG A 784 54.98 29.54 -13.84
N SER A 785 54.58 30.10 -12.70
CA SER A 785 53.55 29.50 -11.85
C SER A 785 52.18 29.47 -12.54
N ALA A 786 51.83 30.48 -13.34
CA ALA A 786 50.61 30.48 -14.14
C ALA A 786 50.64 29.41 -15.24
N GLN A 787 51.78 29.27 -15.93
CA GLN A 787 51.99 28.24 -16.96
C GLN A 787 51.90 26.82 -16.38
N GLU A 788 52.47 26.59 -15.20
CA GLU A 788 52.38 25.30 -14.49
C GLU A 788 50.93 24.98 -14.09
N LYS A 789 50.17 25.97 -13.61
CA LYS A 789 48.74 25.81 -13.31
C LYS A 789 47.92 25.53 -14.57
N GLU A 790 48.21 26.22 -15.67
CA GLU A 790 47.56 26.00 -16.96
C GLU A 790 47.79 24.57 -17.46
N ASN A 791 49.04 24.09 -17.43
CA ASN A 791 49.37 22.71 -17.80
C ASN A 791 48.68 21.68 -16.90
N ALA A 792 48.64 21.91 -15.59
CA ALA A 792 47.94 21.02 -14.65
C ALA A 792 46.43 20.97 -14.92
N VAL A 793 45.81 22.08 -15.30
CA VAL A 793 44.39 22.11 -15.69
C VAL A 793 44.16 21.38 -17.01
N ILE A 794 45.05 21.52 -17.99
CA ILE A 794 44.97 20.79 -19.26
C ILE A 794 45.07 19.27 -19.02
N GLU A 795 45.98 18.82 -18.17
CA GLU A 795 46.09 17.41 -17.76
C GLU A 795 44.82 16.92 -17.04
N GLN A 796 44.24 17.74 -16.17
CA GLN A 796 42.99 17.39 -15.49
C GLN A 796 41.81 17.30 -16.46
N VAL A 797 41.69 18.23 -17.41
CA VAL A 797 40.63 18.24 -18.44
C VAL A 797 40.76 17.03 -19.35
N THR A 798 41.97 16.71 -19.81
CA THR A 798 42.20 15.51 -20.66
C THR A 798 41.91 14.21 -19.92
N HIS A 799 42.27 14.10 -18.64
CA HIS A 799 41.89 12.96 -17.80
C HIS A 799 40.37 12.84 -17.64
N LEU A 800 39.68 13.94 -17.33
CA LEU A 800 38.21 13.94 -17.20
C LEU A 800 37.51 13.59 -18.51
N GLN A 801 38.02 14.04 -19.65
CA GLN A 801 37.52 13.67 -20.98
C GLN A 801 37.61 12.15 -21.20
N ALA A 802 38.76 11.54 -20.87
CA ALA A 802 38.95 10.09 -21.01
C ALA A 802 38.02 9.28 -20.08
N VAL A 803 37.79 9.76 -18.86
CA VAL A 803 36.83 9.15 -17.93
C VAL A 803 35.40 9.27 -18.47
N SER A 804 35.03 10.43 -19.01
CA SER A 804 33.71 10.65 -19.64
C SER A 804 33.49 9.70 -20.81
N ASP A 805 34.47 9.57 -21.71
CA ASP A 805 34.40 8.67 -22.86
C ASP A 805 34.28 7.19 -22.45
N THR A 806 34.91 6.81 -21.34
CA THR A 806 34.80 5.47 -20.76
C THR A 806 33.40 5.22 -20.22
N HIS A 807 32.83 6.15 -19.46
CA HIS A 807 31.45 6.05 -18.96
C HIS A 807 30.41 6.06 -20.09
N GLU A 808 30.62 6.83 -21.16
CA GLU A 808 29.73 6.79 -22.33
C GLU A 808 29.75 5.44 -23.05
N ARG A 809 30.89 4.75 -23.06
CA ARG A 809 31.01 3.39 -23.61
C ARG A 809 30.28 2.38 -22.73
N GLU A 810 30.52 2.39 -21.43
CA GLU A 810 29.83 1.53 -20.45
C GLU A 810 28.31 1.74 -20.51
N ARG A 811 27.87 3.01 -20.62
CA ARG A 811 26.44 3.33 -20.76
C ARG A 811 25.85 2.73 -22.04
N ARG A 812 26.55 2.79 -23.17
CA ARG A 812 26.10 2.16 -24.43
C ARG A 812 26.02 0.64 -24.32
N GLU A 813 27.01 0.01 -23.69
CA GLU A 813 27.01 -1.44 -23.45
C GLU A 813 25.84 -1.86 -22.53
N HIS A 814 25.58 -1.11 -21.47
CA HIS A 814 24.42 -1.34 -20.60
C HIS A 814 23.09 -1.18 -21.34
N LEU A 815 22.95 -0.17 -22.20
CA LEU A 815 21.75 0.02 -23.01
C LEU A 815 21.53 -1.15 -23.99
N GLN A 816 22.58 -1.64 -24.65
CA GLN A 816 22.48 -2.83 -25.50
C GLN A 816 22.12 -4.10 -24.71
N ALA A 817 22.68 -4.27 -23.51
CA ALA A 817 22.34 -5.39 -22.63
C ALA A 817 20.87 -5.34 -22.18
N LEU A 818 20.36 -4.14 -21.87
CA LEU A 818 18.94 -3.93 -21.54
C LEU A 818 18.03 -4.20 -22.72
N GLU A 819 18.40 -3.77 -23.93
CA GLU A 819 17.63 -4.06 -25.16
C GLU A 819 17.56 -5.57 -25.41
N THR A 820 18.68 -6.28 -25.26
CA THR A 820 18.75 -7.74 -25.44
C THR A 820 17.87 -8.46 -24.41
N LYS A 821 17.96 -8.09 -23.12
CA LYS A 821 17.08 -8.63 -22.08
C LYS A 821 15.60 -8.29 -22.31
N GLY A 822 15.31 -7.11 -22.86
CA GLY A 822 13.95 -6.72 -23.24
C GLY A 822 13.36 -7.65 -24.30
N LYS A 823 14.16 -8.03 -25.31
CA LYS A 823 13.76 -9.00 -26.34
C LYS A 823 13.53 -10.40 -25.76
N GLU A 824 14.42 -10.87 -24.88
CA GLU A 824 14.27 -12.17 -24.20
C GLU A 824 13.02 -12.23 -23.31
N LEU A 825 12.71 -11.15 -22.58
CA LEU A 825 11.50 -11.06 -21.77
C LEU A 825 10.23 -11.09 -22.63
N MET A 826 10.23 -10.37 -23.77
CA MET A 826 9.10 -10.38 -24.71
C MET A 826 8.84 -11.77 -25.30
N GLU A 827 9.90 -12.53 -25.61
CA GLU A 827 9.77 -13.91 -26.09
C GLU A 827 9.24 -14.85 -24.98
N CYS A 828 9.71 -14.67 -23.74
CA CYS A 828 9.21 -15.40 -22.58
C CYS A 828 7.71 -15.14 -22.33
N ASP A 829 7.27 -13.88 -22.46
CA ASP A 829 5.87 -13.48 -22.29
C ASP A 829 4.97 -14.11 -23.36
N LEU A 830 5.42 -14.15 -24.62
CA LEU A 830 4.70 -14.85 -25.70
C LEU A 830 4.57 -16.35 -25.42
N LEU A 831 5.60 -16.97 -24.85
CA LEU A 831 5.56 -18.38 -24.47
C LEU A 831 4.61 -18.63 -23.28
N LEU A 832 4.56 -17.73 -22.31
CA LEU A 832 3.60 -17.80 -21.20
C LEU A 832 2.16 -17.65 -21.68
N GLN A 833 1.89 -16.71 -22.58
CA GLN A 833 0.55 -16.53 -23.17
C GLN A 833 0.06 -17.81 -23.88
N ARG A 834 0.92 -18.48 -24.66
CA ARG A 834 0.59 -19.77 -25.29
C ARG A 834 0.29 -20.86 -24.25
N LYS A 835 1.01 -20.88 -23.13
CA LYS A 835 0.76 -21.84 -22.05
C LYS A 835 -0.57 -21.55 -21.33
N ASP A 836 -0.89 -20.29 -21.08
CA ASP A 836 -2.16 -19.90 -20.46
C ASP A 836 -3.36 -20.23 -21.35
N GLU A 837 -3.23 -20.07 -22.66
CA GLU A 837 -4.22 -20.52 -23.63
C GLU A 837 -4.39 -22.06 -23.59
N THR A 838 -3.28 -22.80 -23.56
CA THR A 838 -3.32 -24.27 -23.42
C THR A 838 -3.96 -24.72 -22.09
N ILE A 839 -3.74 -23.97 -21.00
CA ILE A 839 -4.37 -24.26 -19.69
C ILE A 839 -5.87 -23.99 -19.75
N ARG A 840 -6.30 -22.85 -20.32
CA ARG A 840 -7.72 -22.53 -20.51
C ARG A 840 -8.44 -23.59 -21.34
N ASP A 841 -7.83 -24.09 -22.41
CA ASP A 841 -8.38 -25.18 -23.22
C ASP A 841 -8.52 -26.49 -22.43
N ARG A 842 -7.55 -26.80 -21.56
CA ARG A 842 -7.62 -27.98 -20.67
C ARG A 842 -8.72 -27.83 -19.63
N ASP A 843 -8.87 -26.66 -19.02
CA ASP A 843 -9.91 -26.39 -18.04
C ASP A 843 -11.31 -26.47 -18.66
N ALA A 844 -11.48 -25.96 -19.88
CA ALA A 844 -12.71 -26.11 -20.65
C ALA A 844 -13.06 -27.59 -20.90
N ARG A 845 -12.08 -28.42 -21.28
CA ARG A 845 -12.27 -29.88 -21.44
C ARG A 845 -12.62 -30.57 -20.12
N ILE A 846 -11.98 -30.19 -19.01
CA ILE A 846 -12.30 -30.72 -17.68
C ILE A 846 -13.73 -30.35 -17.28
N ALA A 847 -14.15 -29.11 -17.52
CA ALA A 847 -15.51 -28.66 -17.25
C ALA A 847 -16.54 -29.47 -18.05
N GLN A 848 -16.28 -29.70 -19.34
CA GLN A 848 -17.12 -30.54 -20.20
C GLN A 848 -17.20 -31.98 -19.70
N GLN A 849 -16.08 -32.59 -19.30
CA GLN A 849 -16.05 -33.93 -18.72
C GLN A 849 -16.81 -34.02 -17.39
N LYS A 850 -16.69 -33.02 -16.52
CA LYS A 850 -17.45 -32.94 -15.26
C LYS A 850 -18.95 -32.86 -15.51
N GLN A 851 -19.39 -32.09 -16.52
CA GLN A 851 -20.80 -31.99 -16.90
C GLN A 851 -21.32 -33.33 -17.45
N SER A 852 -20.53 -34.03 -18.27
CA SER A 852 -20.84 -35.38 -18.77
C SER A 852 -20.95 -36.41 -17.63
N LEU A 853 -20.04 -36.40 -16.66
CA LEU A 853 -20.12 -37.29 -15.49
C LEU A 853 -21.37 -36.98 -14.64
N LYS A 854 -21.74 -35.71 -14.47
CA LYS A 854 -22.97 -35.32 -13.77
C LYS A 854 -24.22 -35.83 -14.50
N SER A 855 -24.27 -35.77 -15.82
CA SER A 855 -25.42 -36.28 -16.59
C SER A 855 -25.52 -37.80 -16.53
N GLN A 856 -24.39 -38.51 -16.61
CA GLN A 856 -24.33 -39.96 -16.40
C GLN A 856 -24.78 -40.36 -14.99
N ALA A 857 -24.32 -39.67 -13.94
CA ALA A 857 -24.74 -39.93 -12.57
C ALA A 857 -26.26 -39.74 -12.37
N ARG A 858 -26.86 -38.71 -12.99
CA ARG A 858 -28.32 -38.53 -13.00
C ARG A 858 -29.05 -39.68 -13.70
N ARG A 859 -28.49 -40.18 -14.81
CA ARG A 859 -29.05 -41.33 -15.53
C ARG A 859 -28.99 -42.61 -14.70
N ILE A 860 -27.87 -42.85 -14.00
CA ILE A 860 -27.70 -44.00 -13.10
C ILE A 860 -28.75 -43.96 -12.00
N ARG A 861 -28.89 -42.84 -11.28
CA ARG A 861 -29.93 -42.70 -10.24
C ARG A 861 -31.34 -42.97 -10.77
N LYS A 862 -31.67 -42.46 -11.96
CA LYS A 862 -32.97 -42.72 -12.59
C LYS A 862 -33.19 -44.22 -12.90
N LEU A 863 -32.13 -44.93 -13.29
CA LEU A 863 -32.19 -46.39 -13.50
C LEU A 863 -32.34 -47.13 -12.18
N GLU A 864 -31.59 -46.76 -11.14
CA GLU A 864 -31.73 -47.31 -9.78
C GLU A 864 -33.15 -47.14 -9.24
N ASP A 865 -33.73 -45.94 -9.37
CA ASP A 865 -35.13 -45.67 -8.98
C ASP A 865 -36.13 -46.55 -9.74
N ASN A 866 -35.88 -46.82 -11.03
CA ASN A 866 -36.73 -47.67 -11.84
C ASN A 866 -36.60 -49.15 -11.43
N VAL A 867 -35.40 -49.62 -11.14
CA VAL A 867 -35.16 -50.98 -10.62
C VAL A 867 -35.87 -51.16 -9.28
N ASN A 868 -35.71 -50.22 -8.35
CA ASN A 868 -36.40 -50.25 -7.06
C ASN A 868 -37.93 -50.29 -7.23
N LYS A 869 -38.50 -49.54 -8.18
CA LYS A 869 -39.93 -49.59 -8.50
C LYS A 869 -40.36 -50.95 -9.05
N LEU A 870 -39.54 -51.59 -9.89
CA LEU A 870 -39.81 -52.92 -10.43
C LEU A 870 -39.73 -53.99 -9.34
N GLU A 871 -38.68 -53.97 -8.52
CA GLU A 871 -38.54 -54.88 -7.37
C GLU A 871 -39.72 -54.76 -6.41
N ASN A 872 -40.19 -53.53 -6.13
CA ASN A 872 -41.34 -53.33 -5.26
C ASN A 872 -42.65 -53.85 -5.90
N ARG A 873 -42.82 -53.71 -7.22
CA ARG A 873 -43.95 -54.29 -7.95
C ARG A 873 -43.92 -55.82 -7.93
N GLU A 874 -42.75 -56.44 -8.08
CA GLU A 874 -42.60 -57.88 -7.96
C GLU A 874 -42.89 -58.36 -6.54
N ARG A 875 -42.41 -57.66 -5.52
CA ARG A 875 -42.69 -57.98 -4.11
C ARG A 875 -44.20 -57.94 -3.82
N VAL A 876 -44.91 -56.92 -4.30
CA VAL A 876 -46.37 -56.82 -4.16
C VAL A 876 -47.09 -57.95 -4.92
N ARG A 877 -46.64 -58.32 -6.13
CA ARG A 877 -47.21 -59.46 -6.86
C ARG A 877 -46.97 -60.78 -6.14
N ALA A 878 -45.78 -61.00 -5.60
CA ALA A 878 -45.43 -62.21 -4.85
C ALA A 878 -46.30 -62.33 -3.58
N GLN A 879 -46.48 -61.24 -2.83
CA GLN A 879 -47.38 -61.20 -1.68
C GLN A 879 -48.83 -61.53 -2.08
N LYS A 880 -49.32 -60.94 -3.18
CA LYS A 880 -50.67 -61.22 -3.68
C LYS A 880 -50.84 -62.71 -4.03
N LEU A 881 -49.89 -63.28 -4.78
CA LEU A 881 -49.90 -64.71 -5.11
C LEU A 881 -49.86 -65.58 -3.85
N GLN A 882 -49.05 -65.23 -2.86
CA GLN A 882 -48.99 -65.95 -1.58
C GLN A 882 -50.33 -65.91 -0.85
N THR A 883 -51.00 -64.74 -0.79
CA THR A 883 -52.33 -64.62 -0.18
C THR A 883 -53.41 -65.40 -0.94
N GLU A 884 -53.34 -65.44 -2.27
CA GLU A 884 -54.25 -66.25 -3.09
C GLU A 884 -54.01 -67.75 -2.85
N LEU A 885 -52.76 -68.17 -2.73
CA LEU A 885 -52.37 -69.56 -2.46
C LEU A 885 -52.81 -69.99 -1.05
N GLU A 886 -52.65 -69.13 -0.05
CA GLU A 886 -53.18 -69.36 1.31
C GLU A 886 -54.71 -69.42 1.35
N SER A 887 -55.38 -68.54 0.62
CA SER A 887 -56.85 -68.55 0.47
C SER A 887 -57.31 -69.86 -0.17
N MET A 888 -56.61 -70.32 -1.21
CA MET A 888 -56.88 -71.58 -1.88
C MET A 888 -56.61 -72.77 -0.95
N LYS A 889 -55.51 -72.75 -0.19
CA LYS A 889 -55.19 -73.76 0.83
C LYS A 889 -56.24 -73.82 1.93
N ARG A 890 -56.79 -72.67 2.38
CA ARG A 890 -57.92 -72.64 3.33
C ARG A 890 -59.19 -73.20 2.73
N ARG A 891 -59.54 -72.83 1.49
CA ARG A 891 -60.71 -73.38 0.79
C ARG A 891 -60.61 -74.90 0.59
N ILE A 892 -59.42 -75.39 0.27
CA ILE A 892 -59.13 -76.83 0.19
C ILE A 892 -59.25 -77.45 1.59
N SER A 893 -58.64 -76.86 2.61
CA SER A 893 -58.74 -77.38 3.99
C SER A 893 -60.20 -77.48 4.44
N VAL A 894 -61.02 -76.46 4.20
CA VAL A 894 -62.46 -76.44 4.50
C VAL A 894 -63.25 -77.48 3.69
N ALA A 895 -62.86 -77.75 2.44
CA ALA A 895 -63.48 -78.79 1.61
C ALA A 895 -63.07 -80.22 2.03
N PHE A 896 -62.00 -80.37 2.81
CA PHE A 896 -61.48 -81.64 3.31
C PHE A 896 -61.60 -81.80 4.84
N SER A 897 -62.19 -80.82 5.54
CA SER A 897 -62.41 -80.84 6.99
C SER A 897 -63.91 -80.94 7.33
N GLU A 898 -64.59 -81.91 6.73
CA GLU A 898 -65.79 -82.56 7.29
C GLU A 898 -65.40 -83.93 7.86
N HIS A 899 -64.54 -83.93 8.89
CA HIS A 899 -64.50 -84.89 9.99
C HIS A 899 -63.29 -84.63 10.88
N GLU A 900 -63.45 -84.97 12.15
CA GLU A 900 -62.49 -84.90 13.27
C GLU A 900 -62.40 -83.51 13.91
N GLU A 901 -63.20 -83.25 14.95
CA GLU A 901 -63.07 -83.68 16.36
C GLU A 901 -62.16 -82.75 17.18
N GLU A 902 -62.65 -82.55 18.39
CA GLU A 902 -62.21 -81.64 19.45
C GLU A 902 -60.76 -81.88 19.88
N GLU A 903 -59.99 -80.81 20.11
CA GLU A 903 -59.07 -80.81 21.25
C GLU A 903 -58.73 -79.38 21.72
N TYR A 904 -58.69 -79.26 23.05
CA TYR A 904 -58.50 -78.08 23.87
C TYR A 904 -57.00 -77.69 24.00
N GLU A 905 -56.74 -76.62 24.75
CA GLU A 905 -55.44 -76.14 25.29
C GLU A 905 -54.62 -75.19 24.39
N GLU A 906 -53.99 -74.12 24.86
CA GLU A 906 -53.86 -73.45 26.15
C GLU A 906 -53.22 -72.06 25.85
N LYS A 907 -53.44 -71.07 26.72
CA LYS A 907 -52.96 -69.69 26.61
C LYS A 907 -51.44 -69.61 26.84
N ASP A 908 -50.77 -68.68 26.15
CA ASP A 908 -49.94 -67.64 26.81
C ASP A 908 -49.46 -66.52 25.85
N PRO A 909 -49.06 -65.34 26.37
CA PRO A 909 -49.25 -64.01 25.74
C PRO A 909 -47.99 -63.48 25.01
N PRO A 910 -48.03 -62.27 24.38
CA PRO A 910 -47.06 -61.87 23.36
C PRO A 910 -45.78 -61.24 23.96
N GLU A 911 -44.61 -61.66 23.46
CA GLU A 911 -43.34 -60.99 23.73
C GLU A 911 -43.18 -59.71 22.90
N GLU A 912 -42.76 -58.65 23.60
CA GLU A 912 -42.46 -57.31 23.12
C GLU A 912 -41.32 -57.27 22.07
N PRO A 913 -41.30 -56.28 21.15
CA PRO A 913 -40.18 -56.07 20.24
C PRO A 913 -39.03 -55.30 20.92
N PRO A 914 -37.76 -55.60 20.61
CA PRO A 914 -36.62 -54.91 21.22
C PRO A 914 -36.40 -53.51 20.66
N SER A 915 -36.08 -52.64 21.61
CA SER A 915 -35.63 -51.25 21.54
C SER A 915 -34.69 -50.88 20.37
N LYS A 916 -34.98 -49.69 19.80
CA LYS A 916 -34.14 -48.94 18.86
C LYS A 916 -32.80 -48.56 19.50
N LYS A 917 -31.69 -48.97 18.89
CA LYS A 917 -30.38 -48.31 19.07
C LYS A 917 -30.30 -47.11 18.11
N LEU A 918 -30.15 -45.92 18.69
CA LEU A 918 -29.60 -44.75 18.03
C LEU A 918 -28.18 -45.06 17.52
N ARG A 919 -27.90 -44.69 16.27
CA ARG A 919 -26.56 -44.36 15.81
C ARG A 919 -26.61 -42.98 15.17
N SER A 920 -25.85 -42.09 15.77
CA SER A 920 -25.28 -40.89 15.20
C SER A 920 -24.45 -41.22 13.96
N ASP A 921 -24.65 -40.45 12.89
CA ASP A 921 -23.61 -39.65 12.23
C ASP A 921 -24.26 -38.47 11.50
#